data_AF-A0A7C6W2Q4-F1
#
_entry.id   AF-A0A7C6W2Q4-F1
#
_cell.length_a   1.000
_cell.length_b   1.000
_cell.length_c   1.000
_cell.angle_alpha   90.00
_cell.angle_beta   90.00
_cell.angle_gamma   90.00
#
_symmetry.space_group_name_H-M   'P 1'
#
loop_
_entity.id
_entity.type
_entity.pdbx_description
1 polymer ?
#
loop_
_entity_poly.entity_id
_entity_poly.type
_entity_poly.pdbx_seq_one_letter_code
_entity_poly.pdbx_strand_id
1 'polypeptide(L)'
;MEQILNKDSKYLLIYNQLTDILSRYERNLEEINDKFNKSNNQMLLANRDVLEHYSAELDKLNRGRTISINKNQQEIKKFRDDAEEKIRHLKIEVITSKKVYLESIELAKAKYLRETNDALKTHDEEIEAIDKELKQLRDEYRVIIQKVEADKEHRLRDINNTFNTKKSEIESKISVLRKDADQEINLIKNDTEEHRINTDESYLTIKKSHTQTSIKLNDFINKRKKEKLSIVELLKTKYEDSLKPFETEKSSLATSYQQELDSIQAKYAARVQTLNIQFDLQKNDYNTETGNIIKANSLAKTKINSDFSALTRSIEDSKQLETTKRNKELLRKDITDIEKAKVNKEYKKAITILNKKLSDAIKTNQKNVNRLKVQLQQNLYNHDLNHIEQINNWRYNKNVYQYENNQSILKTKNQYDLQLLKISLKENLLKLNLNNDILIEENKLKKDLLPIESQLSISSLIQEREINLLNTEDETYQNIFTLKQAIITNKFFLDKVELRYELDLISEQKRLNEAIINVETQLELEQLKLKRNHGIYTLKLNKELQSSLLQQKNNIETIKKDKVTYEANLNINNLEARSLFETKNHRKNALIELEKRQTIIHQVKIKTQRQELQNKIERTIELAKNEANLHEEVNHNFFNEAYTLYQIGEQITKLVDDLFKLPSHPETFRQFLKQINLIFIYLKDEFNFLIKEYTTIDNKLFNNRIASMTEHKYRIKHEEIINIFSNNINQIEAKRNELLKQYEDIQSQIVLIQKKKALNHSIVDNYLKINKNEKSRNKKALIKYNNVQIKVLKDEIKLLNKNQNESNKEIIRLSNKVIPLDKQIKRLEKRQKDAEERLNNQRHREEFKYLKLQKKHINSYLDFSNNLEKRIDIIINTFQSLIDKAYLSNNYFTNQETKISKNILGFINFLVLKQQELLNNWLELFNITKDDQDRMYANFVKTTNYALDRIEKNHKKFLDTEEKEKVNYSKTYLNETERNNDLILKAKNSMEQSIKNDRTSYRETYRNTEIAISNNSDLTNKQILLISENLRGVKDDFQKEHLVRLAKIEKNKKKNELEFKDNINIKTKELNVVDKKNNIKTKVIFDRYKKDKERNLKAMQLKSDKYSDLIKNINSNKRNDELKLKTELRLEEKSNDQNNRNIDIKINTYYSTTKKEQAKIIKKEQKTLLNSYKFKIKELK
;
A
#
# COMPACT_ATOMS: atom_id res chain seq x y z
N MET A 1 39.76 -18.84 63.69
CA MET A 1 38.61 -19.41 64.47
C MET A 1 39.01 -20.59 65.35
N GLU A 2 39.44 -21.72 64.79
CA GLU A 2 39.67 -22.99 65.51
C GLU A 2 40.56 -22.88 66.76
N GLN A 3 41.71 -22.19 66.66
CA GLN A 3 42.63 -21.91 67.79
C GLN A 3 42.04 -21.04 68.94
N ILE A 4 40.91 -20.39 68.71
CA ILE A 4 40.23 -19.52 69.71
C ILE A 4 39.11 -20.30 70.41
N LEU A 5 38.34 -21.10 69.65
CA LEU A 5 37.16 -21.80 70.14
C LEU A 5 37.49 -23.19 70.76
N ASN A 6 38.55 -23.88 70.32
CA ASN A 6 38.98 -25.16 70.93
C ASN A 6 39.68 -25.03 72.30
N LYS A 7 39.75 -23.82 72.88
CA LYS A 7 40.36 -23.61 74.22
C LYS A 7 39.50 -24.06 75.39
N ASP A 8 38.20 -24.25 75.20
CA ASP A 8 37.26 -24.60 76.26
C ASP A 8 36.05 -25.31 75.63
N SER A 9 35.58 -26.43 76.22
CA SER A 9 34.56 -27.31 75.63
C SER A 9 33.23 -26.60 75.35
N LYS A 10 32.97 -25.51 76.08
CA LYS A 10 31.79 -24.63 76.01
C LYS A 10 31.56 -24.02 74.64
N TYR A 11 32.61 -23.82 73.83
CA TYR A 11 32.51 -23.15 72.52
C TYR A 11 32.45 -24.12 71.33
N LEU A 12 32.60 -25.44 71.55
CA LEU A 12 32.65 -26.45 70.49
C LEU A 12 31.36 -26.50 69.67
N LEU A 13 30.19 -26.30 70.31
CA LEU A 13 28.89 -26.26 69.64
C LEU A 13 28.81 -25.13 68.61
N ILE A 14 29.29 -23.95 68.97
CA ILE A 14 29.30 -22.73 68.15
C ILE A 14 30.30 -22.88 67.00
N TYR A 15 31.45 -23.52 67.23
CA TYR A 15 32.41 -23.87 66.17
C TYR A 15 31.80 -24.84 65.13
N ASN A 16 31.12 -25.89 65.58
CA ASN A 16 30.48 -26.88 64.69
C ASN A 16 29.32 -26.26 63.88
N GLN A 17 28.53 -25.38 64.50
CA GLN A 17 27.47 -24.64 63.79
C GLN A 17 28.06 -23.69 62.73
N LEU A 18 29.13 -22.95 63.07
CA LEU A 18 29.74 -21.99 62.15
C LEU A 18 30.47 -22.67 60.98
N THR A 19 31.05 -23.85 61.19
CA THR A 19 31.63 -24.67 60.11
C THR A 19 30.57 -25.29 59.19
N ASP A 20 29.45 -25.79 59.73
CA ASP A 20 28.32 -26.26 58.92
C ASP A 20 27.78 -25.13 58.02
N ILE A 21 27.53 -23.94 58.58
CA ILE A 21 27.06 -22.75 57.83
C ILE A 21 28.00 -22.39 56.66
N LEU A 22 29.32 -22.38 56.88
CA LEU A 22 30.29 -22.06 55.83
C LEU A 22 30.39 -23.18 54.78
N SER A 23 30.33 -24.46 55.19
CA SER A 23 30.40 -25.60 54.25
C SER A 23 29.19 -25.70 53.31
N ARG A 24 28.02 -25.22 53.75
CA ARG A 24 26.80 -25.13 52.92
C ARG A 24 26.90 -24.07 51.83
N TYR A 25 27.76 -23.07 52.00
CA TYR A 25 27.95 -22.00 51.02
C TYR A 25 28.75 -22.48 49.79
N GLU A 26 29.89 -23.14 50.00
CA GLU A 26 30.75 -23.63 48.90
C GLU A 26 30.01 -24.57 47.92
N ARG A 27 29.06 -25.38 48.41
CA ARG A 27 28.27 -26.30 47.58
C ARG A 27 27.28 -25.64 46.62
N ASN A 28 26.80 -24.42 46.89
CA ASN A 28 25.74 -23.82 46.09
C ASN A 28 26.26 -23.27 44.75
N LEU A 29 27.50 -22.75 44.71
CA LEU A 29 28.09 -22.14 43.52
C LEU A 29 28.28 -23.12 42.36
N GLU A 30 28.73 -24.35 42.61
CA GLU A 30 28.87 -25.38 41.57
C GLU A 30 27.51 -25.81 41.01
N GLU A 31 26.51 -26.06 41.87
CA GLU A 31 25.15 -26.42 41.44
C GLU A 31 24.51 -25.36 40.55
N ILE A 32 24.80 -24.07 40.77
CA ILE A 32 24.22 -22.96 40.00
C ILE A 32 24.79 -22.91 38.59
N ASN A 33 26.09 -23.16 38.41
CA ASN A 33 26.73 -23.16 37.10
C ASN A 33 26.21 -24.32 36.23
N ASP A 34 25.99 -25.50 36.84
CA ASP A 34 25.34 -26.64 36.19
C ASP A 34 23.86 -26.36 35.83
N LYS A 35 23.11 -25.71 36.73
CA LYS A 35 21.73 -25.26 36.44
C LYS A 35 21.68 -24.29 35.26
N PHE A 36 22.58 -23.30 35.21
CA PHE A 36 22.68 -22.36 34.08
C PHE A 36 22.96 -23.08 32.76
N ASN A 37 23.97 -23.97 32.73
CA ASN A 37 24.33 -24.72 31.54
C ASN A 37 23.18 -25.62 31.06
N LYS A 38 22.42 -26.23 31.99
CA LYS A 38 21.23 -27.03 31.70
C LYS A 38 20.10 -26.18 31.08
N SER A 39 19.78 -25.04 31.65
CA SER A 39 18.77 -24.11 31.11
C SER A 39 19.15 -23.57 29.73
N ASN A 40 20.42 -23.21 29.53
CA ASN A 40 20.91 -22.77 28.22
C ASN A 40 20.79 -23.88 27.16
N ASN A 41 21.10 -25.13 27.51
CA ASN A 41 20.90 -26.28 26.62
C ASN A 41 19.41 -26.52 26.28
N GLN A 42 18.50 -26.33 27.23
CA GLN A 42 17.05 -26.40 26.97
C GLN A 42 16.58 -25.29 26.02
N MET A 43 17.06 -24.06 26.20
CA MET A 43 16.79 -22.96 25.26
C MET A 43 17.30 -23.27 23.84
N LEU A 44 18.50 -23.85 23.71
CA LEU A 44 19.06 -24.22 22.40
C LEU A 44 18.23 -25.30 21.69
N LEU A 45 17.70 -26.29 22.43
CA LEU A 45 16.77 -27.29 21.88
C LEU A 45 15.45 -26.65 21.43
N ALA A 46 14.82 -25.83 22.27
CA ALA A 46 13.59 -25.13 21.91
C ALA A 46 13.77 -24.20 20.68
N ASN A 47 14.93 -23.53 20.57
CA ASN A 47 15.27 -22.70 19.42
C ASN A 47 15.47 -23.53 18.14
N ARG A 48 16.00 -24.75 18.25
CA ARG A 48 16.12 -25.68 17.13
C ARG A 48 14.76 -26.12 16.60
N ASP A 49 13.84 -26.50 17.48
CA ASP A 49 12.50 -26.97 17.08
C ASP A 49 11.71 -25.87 16.32
N VAL A 50 11.80 -24.62 16.80
CA VAL A 50 11.25 -23.43 16.14
C VAL A 50 11.84 -23.21 14.74
N LEU A 51 13.14 -23.47 14.56
CA LEU A 51 13.82 -23.38 13.26
C LEU A 51 13.45 -24.51 12.30
N GLU A 52 13.31 -25.75 12.79
CA GLU A 52 12.86 -26.89 11.99
C GLU A 52 11.42 -26.69 11.51
N HIS A 53 10.51 -26.24 12.38
CA HIS A 53 9.12 -25.93 12.02
C HIS A 53 9.03 -24.84 10.94
N TYR A 54 9.77 -23.73 11.10
CA TYR A 54 9.84 -22.66 10.11
C TYR A 54 10.34 -23.14 8.73
N SER A 55 11.34 -24.03 8.73
CA SER A 55 11.88 -24.62 7.49
C SER A 55 10.84 -25.47 6.75
N ALA A 56 10.12 -26.34 7.48
CA ALA A 56 9.11 -27.23 6.89
C ALA A 56 7.94 -26.47 6.23
N GLU A 57 7.43 -25.40 6.86
CA GLU A 57 6.37 -24.57 6.27
C GLU A 57 6.86 -23.75 5.06
N LEU A 58 8.12 -23.27 5.07
CA LEU A 58 8.72 -22.60 3.91
C LEU A 58 8.76 -23.51 2.68
N ASP A 59 9.16 -24.77 2.87
CA ASP A 59 9.27 -25.77 1.81
C ASP A 59 7.90 -26.08 1.18
N LYS A 60 6.88 -26.23 2.04
CA LYS A 60 5.47 -26.42 1.66
C LYS A 60 4.91 -25.23 0.86
N LEU A 61 5.17 -24.00 1.31
CA LEU A 61 4.81 -22.76 0.60
C LEU A 61 5.47 -22.67 -0.78
N ASN A 62 6.78 -22.96 -0.87
CA ASN A 62 7.53 -22.90 -2.13
C ASN A 62 7.09 -23.95 -3.15
N ARG A 63 6.77 -25.17 -2.71
CA ARG A 63 6.18 -26.22 -3.57
C ARG A 63 4.82 -25.77 -4.14
N GLY A 64 3.92 -25.27 -3.29
CA GLY A 64 2.59 -24.78 -3.72
C GLY A 64 2.65 -23.59 -4.70
N ARG A 65 3.57 -22.65 -4.45
CA ARG A 65 3.86 -21.53 -5.35
C ARG A 65 4.35 -22.00 -6.73
N THR A 66 5.28 -22.97 -6.76
CA THR A 66 5.88 -23.49 -8.00
C THR A 66 4.84 -24.20 -8.88
N ILE A 67 4.02 -25.08 -8.29
CA ILE A 67 2.91 -25.77 -8.98
C ILE A 67 1.95 -24.74 -9.62
N SER A 68 1.59 -23.70 -8.87
CA SER A 68 0.66 -22.66 -9.32
C SER A 68 1.22 -21.81 -10.48
N ILE A 69 2.51 -21.52 -10.48
CA ILE A 69 3.19 -20.79 -11.56
C ILE A 69 3.21 -21.64 -12.84
N ASN A 70 3.66 -22.89 -12.74
CA ASN A 70 3.82 -23.78 -13.89
C ASN A 70 2.48 -24.04 -14.62
N LYS A 71 1.39 -24.25 -13.87
CA LYS A 71 0.05 -24.42 -14.44
C LYS A 71 -0.39 -23.23 -15.29
N ASN A 72 -0.24 -22.00 -14.76
CA ASN A 72 -0.63 -20.79 -15.48
C ASN A 72 0.27 -20.52 -16.69
N GLN A 73 1.57 -20.82 -16.63
CA GLN A 73 2.47 -20.69 -17.78
C GLN A 73 2.12 -21.66 -18.93
N GLN A 74 1.71 -22.89 -18.62
CA GLN A 74 1.25 -23.86 -19.63
C GLN A 74 -0.03 -23.38 -20.33
N GLU A 75 -0.97 -22.78 -19.60
CA GLU A 75 -2.20 -22.23 -20.18
C GLU A 75 -1.92 -21.02 -21.10
N ILE A 76 -1.00 -20.11 -20.73
CA ILE A 76 -0.57 -18.99 -21.59
C ILE A 76 -0.04 -19.49 -22.93
N LYS A 77 0.77 -20.55 -22.93
CA LYS A 77 1.34 -21.11 -24.17
C LYS A 77 0.25 -21.61 -25.12
N LYS A 78 -0.72 -22.39 -24.62
CA LYS A 78 -1.84 -22.93 -25.41
C LYS A 78 -2.65 -21.84 -26.13
N PHE A 79 -2.99 -20.75 -25.44
CA PHE A 79 -3.76 -19.65 -26.04
C PHE A 79 -2.98 -18.84 -27.08
N ARG A 80 -1.65 -18.77 -26.94
CA ARG A 80 -0.79 -18.11 -27.94
C ARG A 80 -0.73 -18.93 -29.22
N ASP A 81 -0.51 -20.24 -29.10
CA ASP A 81 -0.31 -21.13 -30.25
C ASP A 81 -1.59 -21.16 -31.14
N ASP A 82 -2.79 -21.26 -30.53
CA ASP A 82 -4.10 -21.18 -31.22
C ASP A 82 -4.33 -19.84 -31.97
N ALA A 83 -3.88 -18.72 -31.40
CA ALA A 83 -4.01 -17.41 -32.04
C ALA A 83 -3.04 -17.23 -33.22
N GLU A 84 -1.83 -17.79 -33.15
CA GLU A 84 -0.86 -17.74 -34.25
C GLU A 84 -1.32 -18.58 -35.46
N GLU A 85 -2.01 -19.71 -35.24
CA GLU A 85 -2.58 -20.56 -36.30
C GLU A 85 -3.68 -19.82 -37.09
N LYS A 86 -4.65 -19.22 -36.40
CA LYS A 86 -5.76 -18.46 -37.04
C LYS A 86 -5.28 -17.28 -37.89
N ILE A 87 -4.21 -16.59 -37.45
CA ILE A 87 -3.60 -15.48 -38.20
C ILE A 87 -2.92 -15.96 -39.50
N ARG A 88 -2.42 -17.21 -39.56
CA ARG A 88 -1.79 -17.74 -40.79
C ARG A 88 -2.82 -17.93 -41.90
N HIS A 89 -4.00 -18.47 -41.58
CA HIS A 89 -5.08 -18.66 -42.55
C HIS A 89 -5.55 -17.33 -43.17
N LEU A 90 -5.82 -16.31 -42.34
CA LEU A 90 -6.29 -14.99 -42.79
C LEU A 90 -5.33 -14.27 -43.76
N LYS A 91 -4.01 -14.49 -43.61
CA LYS A 91 -3.01 -13.87 -44.51
C LYS A 91 -3.03 -14.43 -45.92
N ILE A 92 -3.39 -15.71 -46.08
CA ILE A 92 -3.41 -16.38 -47.38
C ILE A 92 -4.56 -15.83 -48.23
N GLU A 93 -5.74 -15.64 -47.63
CA GLU A 93 -6.95 -15.11 -48.29
C GLU A 93 -6.78 -13.69 -48.87
N VAL A 94 -6.02 -12.83 -48.18
CA VAL A 94 -5.87 -11.41 -48.56
C VAL A 94 -4.88 -11.20 -49.70
N ILE A 95 -3.85 -12.04 -49.78
CA ILE A 95 -2.82 -11.97 -50.84
C ILE A 95 -3.43 -12.28 -52.22
N THR A 96 -4.41 -13.18 -52.29
CA THR A 96 -5.12 -13.51 -53.53
C THR A 96 -5.97 -12.36 -54.04
N SER A 97 -6.69 -11.63 -53.19
CA SER A 97 -7.57 -10.53 -53.61
C SER A 97 -6.83 -9.25 -54.01
N LYS A 98 -5.66 -8.95 -53.43
CA LYS A 98 -4.93 -7.69 -53.70
C LYS A 98 -4.42 -7.54 -55.13
N LYS A 99 -4.11 -8.65 -55.82
CA LYS A 99 -3.52 -8.62 -57.18
C LYS A 99 -4.42 -7.93 -58.20
N VAL A 100 -5.74 -8.16 -58.12
CA VAL A 100 -6.73 -7.68 -59.10
C VAL A 100 -6.81 -6.15 -59.21
N TYR A 101 -6.59 -5.42 -58.11
CA TYR A 101 -6.74 -3.96 -58.10
C TYR A 101 -5.51 -3.20 -58.63
N LEU A 102 -4.30 -3.76 -58.52
CA LEU A 102 -3.06 -3.06 -58.87
C LEU A 102 -2.93 -2.78 -60.37
N GLU A 103 -3.44 -3.69 -61.21
CA GLU A 103 -3.41 -3.60 -62.68
C GLU A 103 -4.16 -2.35 -63.21
N SER A 104 -5.16 -1.85 -62.47
CA SER A 104 -5.94 -0.67 -62.85
C SER A 104 -5.20 0.67 -62.71
N ILE A 105 -4.17 0.74 -61.86
CA ILE A 105 -3.49 1.99 -61.48
C ILE A 105 -2.49 2.47 -62.54
N GLU A 106 -1.87 1.56 -63.28
CA GLU A 106 -0.76 1.89 -64.19
C GLU A 106 -1.24 2.68 -65.42
N LEU A 107 -2.44 2.37 -65.93
CA LEU A 107 -3.05 3.03 -67.10
C LEU A 107 -3.29 4.53 -66.90
N ALA A 108 -3.58 4.98 -65.66
CA ALA A 108 -3.91 6.39 -65.40
C ALA A 108 -2.69 7.32 -65.39
N LYS A 109 -1.50 6.81 -65.03
CA LYS A 109 -0.30 7.64 -64.79
C LYS A 109 0.28 8.27 -66.06
N ALA A 110 0.10 7.61 -67.21
CA ALA A 110 0.68 8.05 -68.49
C ALA A 110 0.11 9.38 -69.02
N LYS A 111 -1.11 9.76 -68.61
CA LYS A 111 -1.84 10.91 -69.19
C LYS A 111 -1.40 12.28 -68.63
N TYR A 112 -1.00 12.33 -67.35
CA TYR A 112 -0.71 13.57 -66.61
C TYR A 112 0.56 14.31 -67.07
N LEU A 113 1.59 13.59 -67.53
CA LEU A 113 2.95 14.14 -67.65
C LEU A 113 3.17 15.15 -68.79
N ARG A 114 2.15 15.39 -69.64
CA ARG A 114 2.26 16.27 -70.82
C ARG A 114 1.96 17.76 -70.53
N GLU A 115 1.08 18.06 -69.58
CA GLU A 115 0.43 19.39 -69.51
C GLU A 115 1.10 20.37 -68.52
N THR A 116 2.02 19.91 -67.65
CA THR A 116 2.62 20.74 -66.58
C THR A 116 3.83 21.58 -67.01
N ASN A 117 4.41 21.37 -68.19
CA ASN A 117 5.69 21.99 -68.58
C ASN A 117 5.56 23.44 -69.09
N ASP A 118 4.37 23.87 -69.54
CA ASP A 118 4.20 25.18 -70.19
C ASP A 118 4.00 26.34 -69.20
N ALA A 119 3.68 26.06 -67.92
CA ALA A 119 3.37 27.10 -66.94
C ALA A 119 4.59 27.82 -66.34
N LEU A 120 5.79 27.21 -66.40
CA LEU A 120 6.94 27.61 -65.58
C LEU A 120 7.74 28.83 -66.09
N LYS A 121 7.48 29.32 -67.31
CA LYS A 121 8.34 30.33 -67.96
C LYS A 121 8.06 31.79 -67.60
N THR A 122 6.92 32.11 -66.99
CA THR A 122 6.46 33.51 -66.80
C THR A 122 6.71 34.08 -65.41
N HIS A 123 7.40 33.36 -64.53
CA HIS A 123 7.58 33.74 -63.12
C HIS A 123 8.87 34.54 -62.84
N ASP A 124 9.91 34.36 -63.66
CA ASP A 124 11.27 34.74 -63.27
C ASP A 124 11.67 36.19 -63.62
N GLU A 125 10.85 36.95 -64.36
CA GLU A 125 11.20 38.28 -64.88
C GLU A 125 10.98 39.44 -63.87
N GLU A 126 10.14 39.29 -62.84
CA GLU A 126 9.78 40.39 -61.93
C GLU A 126 10.66 40.54 -60.66
N ILE A 127 11.45 39.52 -60.31
CA ILE A 127 12.20 39.49 -59.03
C ILE A 127 13.41 40.45 -59.00
N GLU A 128 13.92 40.87 -60.16
CA GLU A 128 15.23 41.52 -60.30
C GLU A 128 15.22 43.04 -59.98
N ALA A 129 14.04 43.69 -59.94
CA ALA A 129 13.93 45.13 -59.73
C ALA A 129 14.14 45.60 -58.27
N ILE A 130 13.81 44.76 -57.28
CA ILE A 130 13.68 45.15 -55.86
C ILE A 130 15.05 45.30 -55.15
N ASP A 131 16.11 44.65 -55.64
CA ASP A 131 17.38 44.55 -54.88
C ASP A 131 18.32 45.79 -55.01
N LYS A 132 17.95 46.84 -55.77
CA LYS A 132 18.82 48.03 -56.01
C LYS A 132 18.76 49.12 -54.93
N GLU A 133 17.63 49.34 -54.25
CA GLU A 133 17.46 50.48 -53.33
C GLU A 133 18.19 50.31 -51.97
N LEU A 134 18.50 49.07 -51.59
CA LEU A 134 19.08 48.73 -50.26
C LEU A 134 20.52 49.26 -50.00
N LYS A 135 21.16 49.94 -50.96
CA LYS A 135 22.61 50.23 -50.93
C LYS A 135 22.99 51.67 -50.54
N GLN A 136 22.13 52.67 -50.72
CA GLN A 136 22.49 54.09 -50.52
C GLN A 136 22.50 54.56 -49.06
N LEU A 137 21.75 53.90 -48.16
CA LEU A 137 21.45 54.40 -46.80
C LEU A 137 22.59 54.26 -45.76
N ARG A 138 23.85 54.02 -46.17
CA ARG A 138 24.94 53.61 -45.27
C ARG A 138 26.08 54.62 -45.08
N ASP A 139 26.26 55.60 -45.96
CA ASP A 139 27.51 56.37 -46.04
C ASP A 139 27.51 57.74 -45.32
N GLU A 140 26.35 58.33 -45.00
CA GLU A 140 26.28 59.71 -44.45
C GLU A 140 26.80 59.87 -42.99
N TYR A 141 26.70 58.85 -42.15
CA TYR A 141 26.88 58.98 -40.69
C TYR A 141 28.34 59.04 -40.18
N ARG A 142 29.34 59.24 -41.06
CA ARG A 142 30.78 59.09 -40.72
C ARG A 142 31.53 60.37 -40.33
N VAL A 143 31.02 61.56 -40.70
CA VAL A 143 31.82 62.82 -40.70
C VAL A 143 31.80 63.61 -39.39
N ILE A 144 30.82 63.40 -38.51
CA ILE A 144 30.49 64.33 -37.41
C ILE A 144 31.43 64.25 -36.17
N ILE A 145 32.37 63.29 -36.13
CA ILE A 145 33.04 62.82 -34.89
C ILE A 145 34.32 63.60 -34.45
N GLN A 146 34.94 64.44 -35.30
CA GLN A 146 36.35 64.86 -35.11
C GLN A 146 36.62 66.24 -34.45
N LYS A 147 35.65 66.95 -33.87
CA LYS A 147 35.82 68.38 -33.47
C LYS A 147 36.05 68.69 -31.97
N VAL A 148 36.08 67.71 -31.08
CA VAL A 148 35.78 67.93 -29.64
C VAL A 148 37.02 68.02 -28.71
N GLU A 149 38.25 67.82 -29.19
CA GLU A 149 39.40 67.44 -28.32
C GLU A 149 40.38 68.57 -27.87
N ALA A 150 40.21 69.85 -28.24
CA ALA A 150 41.30 70.85 -28.17
C ALA A 150 41.37 71.79 -26.93
N ASP A 151 40.35 71.89 -26.08
CA ASP A 151 40.08 73.11 -25.26
C ASP A 151 40.62 73.10 -23.79
N LYS A 152 41.73 72.39 -23.51
CA LYS A 152 42.01 71.83 -22.16
C LYS A 152 43.17 72.42 -21.31
N GLU A 153 44.22 73.01 -21.88
CA GLU A 153 45.52 73.12 -21.15
C GLU A 153 45.77 74.38 -20.28
N HIS A 154 44.97 75.45 -20.38
CA HIS A 154 45.38 76.79 -19.89
C HIS A 154 45.25 77.07 -18.36
N ARG A 155 44.57 76.25 -17.56
CA ARG A 155 43.97 76.68 -16.26
C ARG A 155 44.73 76.36 -14.95
N LEU A 156 46.06 76.15 -14.97
CA LEU A 156 46.76 75.37 -13.92
C LEU A 156 47.69 76.08 -12.90
N ARG A 157 48.09 77.37 -13.03
CA ARG A 157 49.32 77.87 -12.34
C ARG A 157 49.20 78.60 -10.97
N ASP A 158 48.07 79.19 -10.60
CA ASP A 158 48.06 80.29 -9.58
C ASP A 158 47.97 79.91 -8.08
N ILE A 159 48.02 78.62 -7.71
CA ILE A 159 47.36 78.14 -6.48
C ILE A 159 48.27 77.98 -5.22
N ASN A 160 49.58 78.25 -5.30
CA ASN A 160 50.57 77.65 -4.36
C ASN A 160 50.99 78.43 -3.08
N ASN A 161 50.80 79.74 -2.95
CA ASN A 161 51.58 80.55 -1.98
C ASN A 161 50.96 80.77 -0.57
N THR A 162 49.70 80.41 -0.31
CA THR A 162 48.91 80.88 0.85
C THR A 162 48.94 80.00 2.12
N PHE A 163 49.77 78.95 2.17
CA PHE A 163 49.60 77.83 3.14
C PHE A 163 50.26 78.01 4.52
N ASN A 164 51.45 78.60 4.63
CA ASN A 164 52.38 78.27 5.74
C ASN A 164 52.15 78.96 7.10
N THR A 165 51.35 80.03 7.21
CA THR A 165 51.33 80.88 8.42
C THR A 165 50.40 80.42 9.55
N LYS A 166 49.35 79.66 9.27
CA LYS A 166 48.26 79.36 10.23
C LYS A 166 48.54 78.22 11.23
N LYS A 167 49.79 77.73 11.33
CA LYS A 167 50.10 76.44 11.99
C LYS A 167 50.31 76.49 13.51
N SER A 168 50.83 77.58 14.10
CA SER A 168 51.37 77.55 15.48
C SER A 168 50.38 77.87 16.61
N GLU A 169 49.28 78.58 16.34
CA GLU A 169 48.34 79.06 17.40
C GLU A 169 47.46 77.95 18.01
N ILE A 170 47.49 76.76 17.42
CA ILE A 170 46.50 75.69 17.62
C ILE A 170 46.83 74.77 18.81
N GLU A 171 48.10 74.62 19.18
CA GLU A 171 48.54 73.51 20.06
C GLU A 171 48.31 73.77 21.57
N SER A 172 48.21 75.02 22.02
CA SER A 172 48.11 75.39 23.45
C SER A 172 46.75 75.07 24.09
N LYS A 173 45.66 75.10 23.32
CA LYS A 173 44.28 74.93 23.81
C LYS A 173 43.95 73.50 24.29
N ILE A 174 44.79 72.52 23.98
CA ILE A 174 44.51 71.08 24.15
C ILE A 174 44.63 70.59 25.62
N SER A 175 45.34 71.29 26.50
CA SER A 175 45.69 70.75 27.83
C SER A 175 44.58 70.88 28.89
N VAL A 176 43.75 71.92 28.83
CA VAL A 176 42.76 72.26 29.87
C VAL A 176 41.62 71.23 29.91
N LEU A 177 41.12 70.82 28.74
CA LEU A 177 39.93 69.96 28.55
C LEU A 177 40.01 68.58 29.23
N ARG A 178 41.19 68.15 29.69
CA ARG A 178 41.38 66.80 30.25
C ARG A 178 40.85 66.63 31.68
N LYS A 179 40.83 67.70 32.49
CA LYS A 179 40.50 67.58 33.92
C LYS A 179 39.01 67.39 34.20
N ASP A 180 38.15 67.98 33.37
CA ASP A 180 36.70 68.03 33.64
C ASP A 180 36.02 66.67 33.38
N ALA A 181 36.53 65.90 32.41
CA ALA A 181 35.96 64.61 32.00
C ALA A 181 36.05 63.50 33.07
N ASP A 182 37.04 63.55 33.97
CA ASP A 182 37.24 62.51 34.98
C ASP A 182 36.23 62.59 36.15
N GLN A 183 35.60 63.75 36.38
CA GLN A 183 34.64 63.93 37.47
C GLN A 183 33.26 63.34 37.17
N GLU A 184 32.73 63.53 35.95
CA GLU A 184 31.40 63.03 35.55
C GLU A 184 31.26 61.50 35.63
N ILE A 185 32.36 60.76 35.43
CA ILE A 185 32.37 59.29 35.36
C ILE A 185 32.00 58.63 36.70
N ASN A 186 32.28 59.28 37.85
CA ASN A 186 32.06 58.66 39.15
C ASN A 186 30.59 58.69 39.62
N LEU A 187 29.81 59.71 39.25
CA LEU A 187 28.40 59.80 39.63
C LEU A 187 27.57 58.65 39.05
N ILE A 188 27.86 58.27 37.80
CA ILE A 188 27.10 57.30 37.00
C ILE A 188 27.19 55.86 37.57
N LYS A 189 28.15 55.57 38.45
CA LYS A 189 28.31 54.24 39.07
C LYS A 189 27.24 53.93 40.11
N ASN A 190 26.88 54.91 40.94
CA ASN A 190 25.98 54.69 42.07
C ASN A 190 24.57 54.28 41.62
N ASP A 191 24.05 54.91 40.56
CA ASP A 191 22.74 54.59 39.96
C ASP A 191 22.59 53.12 39.52
N THR A 192 23.71 52.41 39.25
CA THR A 192 23.65 51.02 38.76
C THR A 192 23.46 49.95 39.83
N GLU A 193 23.75 50.27 41.09
CA GLU A 193 23.58 49.35 42.21
C GLU A 193 22.08 49.20 42.55
N GLU A 194 21.33 50.30 42.51
CA GLU A 194 19.90 50.37 42.88
C GLU A 194 18.99 49.60 41.90
N HIS A 195 19.27 49.67 40.59
CA HIS A 195 18.46 48.98 39.58
C HIS A 195 18.40 47.46 39.78
N ARG A 196 19.51 46.84 40.21
CA ARG A 196 19.63 45.38 40.38
C ARG A 196 18.71 44.82 41.46
N ILE A 197 18.44 45.60 42.51
CA ILE A 197 17.61 45.15 43.64
C ILE A 197 16.14 45.01 43.18
N ASN A 198 15.67 45.91 42.32
CA ASN A 198 14.29 45.96 41.86
C ASN A 198 13.92 44.85 40.85
N THR A 199 14.89 44.31 40.10
CA THR A 199 14.61 43.25 39.10
C THR A 199 14.48 41.87 39.73
N ASP A 200 15.22 41.57 40.81
CA ASP A 200 15.11 40.31 41.56
C ASP A 200 13.70 40.12 42.17
N GLU A 201 13.07 41.17 42.71
CA GLU A 201 11.70 41.10 43.24
C GLU A 201 10.65 40.79 42.15
N SER A 202 10.84 41.39 40.97
CA SER A 202 9.95 41.21 39.81
C SER A 202 9.96 39.76 39.32
N TYR A 203 11.13 39.14 39.27
CA TYR A 203 11.31 37.72 38.90
C TYR A 203 10.51 36.77 39.81
N LEU A 204 10.54 36.99 41.12
CA LEU A 204 9.84 36.15 42.11
C LEU A 204 8.31 36.21 41.95
N THR A 205 7.77 37.37 41.56
CA THR A 205 6.33 37.57 41.36
C THR A 205 5.81 36.82 40.13
N ILE A 206 6.54 36.87 39.01
CA ILE A 206 6.23 36.13 37.77
C ILE A 206 6.10 34.62 38.05
N LYS A 207 7.03 34.06 38.82
CA LYS A 207 7.08 32.62 39.15
C LYS A 207 5.86 32.14 39.96
N LYS A 208 5.35 32.96 40.89
CA LYS A 208 4.17 32.64 41.72
C LYS A 208 2.86 32.59 40.90
N SER A 209 2.70 33.46 39.90
CA SER A 209 1.48 33.53 39.08
C SER A 209 1.27 32.27 38.21
N HIS A 210 2.35 31.74 37.64
CA HIS A 210 2.30 30.52 36.82
C HIS A 210 1.83 29.29 37.63
N THR A 211 2.33 29.11 38.86
CA THR A 211 1.98 27.93 39.69
C THR A 211 0.50 27.91 40.07
N GLN A 212 -0.09 29.07 40.39
CA GLN A 212 -1.53 29.18 40.69
C GLN A 212 -2.43 28.81 39.50
N THR A 213 -1.98 29.13 38.27
CA THR A 213 -2.71 28.80 37.04
C THR A 213 -2.72 27.28 36.77
N SER A 214 -1.61 26.59 37.06
CA SER A 214 -1.49 25.14 36.94
C SER A 214 -2.41 24.38 37.91
N ILE A 215 -2.60 24.88 39.14
CA ILE A 215 -3.47 24.25 40.15
C ILE A 215 -4.94 24.22 39.68
N LYS A 216 -5.51 25.38 39.31
CA LYS A 216 -6.91 25.51 38.85
C LYS A 216 -7.24 24.62 37.64
N LEU A 217 -6.22 24.28 36.85
CA LEU A 217 -6.34 23.48 35.64
C LEU A 217 -6.51 21.98 35.92
N ASN A 218 -5.81 21.45 36.92
CA ASN A 218 -5.92 20.05 37.33
C ASN A 218 -7.33 19.72 37.87
N ASP A 219 -7.94 20.64 38.60
CA ASP A 219 -9.30 20.49 39.13
C ASP A 219 -10.34 20.33 38.00
N PHE A 220 -10.21 21.11 36.92
CA PHE A 220 -11.10 21.01 35.77
C PHE A 220 -10.95 19.67 35.01
N ILE A 221 -9.72 19.21 34.82
CA ILE A 221 -9.45 17.90 34.19
C ILE A 221 -10.16 16.78 34.97
N ASN A 222 -10.07 16.82 36.30
CA ASN A 222 -10.69 15.83 37.17
C ASN A 222 -12.23 15.87 37.11
N LYS A 223 -12.84 17.07 37.01
CA LYS A 223 -14.28 17.22 36.81
C LYS A 223 -14.75 16.56 35.50
N ARG A 224 -14.12 16.87 34.36
CA ARG A 224 -14.53 16.32 33.05
C ARG A 224 -14.34 14.80 32.94
N LYS A 225 -13.33 14.23 33.61
CA LYS A 225 -13.15 12.76 33.69
C LYS A 225 -14.32 12.09 34.41
N LYS A 226 -14.83 12.66 35.50
CA LYS A 226 -16.00 12.13 36.23
C LYS A 226 -17.27 12.17 35.37
N GLU A 227 -17.49 13.27 34.64
CA GLU A 227 -18.64 13.42 33.72
C GLU A 227 -18.63 12.37 32.59
N LYS A 228 -17.46 12.04 32.00
CA LYS A 228 -17.37 10.96 30.99
C LYS A 228 -17.79 9.60 31.58
N LEU A 229 -17.33 9.26 32.79
CA LEU A 229 -17.58 7.95 33.40
C LEU A 229 -19.07 7.70 33.59
N SER A 230 -19.81 8.67 34.12
CA SER A 230 -21.26 8.54 34.31
C SER A 230 -22.02 8.39 32.99
N ILE A 231 -21.61 9.09 31.92
CA ILE A 231 -22.22 8.93 30.59
C ILE A 231 -21.95 7.53 30.01
N VAL A 232 -20.74 6.98 30.19
CA VAL A 232 -20.40 5.63 29.73
C VAL A 232 -21.20 4.55 30.48
N GLU A 233 -21.43 4.72 31.78
CA GLU A 233 -22.30 3.84 32.57
C GLU A 233 -23.76 3.88 32.08
N LEU A 234 -24.30 5.08 31.82
CA LEU A 234 -25.63 5.27 31.24
C LEU A 234 -25.79 4.69 29.81
N LEU A 235 -24.71 4.58 29.05
CA LEU A 235 -24.73 3.93 27.73
C LEU A 235 -24.74 2.40 27.85
N LYS A 236 -24.01 1.84 28.82
CA LYS A 236 -23.99 0.39 29.08
C LYS A 236 -25.34 -0.13 29.57
N THR A 237 -25.96 0.55 30.54
CA THR A 237 -27.28 0.15 31.05
C THR A 237 -28.35 0.19 29.95
N LYS A 238 -28.35 1.23 29.11
CA LYS A 238 -29.23 1.30 27.92
C LYS A 238 -29.01 0.15 26.93
N TYR A 239 -27.77 -0.32 26.75
CA TYR A 239 -27.49 -1.49 25.91
C TYR A 239 -28.02 -2.78 26.53
N GLU A 240 -27.82 -2.98 27.83
CA GLU A 240 -28.33 -4.15 28.58
C GLU A 240 -29.86 -4.22 28.55
N ASP A 241 -30.54 -3.09 28.76
CA ASP A 241 -32.01 -3.01 28.64
C ASP A 241 -32.50 -3.23 27.20
N SER A 242 -31.71 -2.83 26.19
CA SER A 242 -32.02 -3.08 24.78
C SER A 242 -31.76 -4.53 24.35
N LEU A 243 -30.99 -5.32 25.12
CA LEU A 243 -30.68 -6.71 24.80
C LEU A 243 -31.83 -7.66 25.19
N LYS A 244 -32.43 -7.45 26.38
CA LYS A 244 -33.47 -8.32 26.97
C LYS A 244 -34.61 -8.69 26.00
N PRO A 245 -35.15 -7.77 25.16
CA PRO A 245 -36.22 -8.11 24.21
C PRO A 245 -35.79 -9.15 23.16
N PHE A 246 -34.52 -9.17 22.74
CA PHE A 246 -34.01 -10.13 21.74
C PHE A 246 -33.81 -11.54 22.32
N GLU A 247 -33.44 -11.63 23.60
CA GLU A 247 -33.39 -12.91 24.31
C GLU A 247 -34.79 -13.51 24.46
N THR A 248 -35.80 -12.69 24.75
CA THR A 248 -37.20 -13.13 24.74
C THR A 248 -37.72 -13.47 23.34
N GLU A 249 -37.35 -12.69 22.31
CA GLU A 249 -37.70 -12.97 20.89
C GLU A 249 -37.16 -14.36 20.48
N LYS A 250 -35.88 -14.67 20.78
CA LYS A 250 -35.27 -15.99 20.55
C LYS A 250 -35.99 -17.13 21.26
N SER A 251 -36.31 -16.98 22.56
CA SER A 251 -37.00 -18.01 23.34
C SER A 251 -38.40 -18.32 22.78
N SER A 252 -39.14 -17.28 22.39
CA SER A 252 -40.44 -17.42 21.72
C SER A 252 -40.32 -18.12 20.36
N LEU A 253 -39.31 -17.75 19.56
CA LEU A 253 -39.07 -18.32 18.23
C LEU A 253 -38.73 -19.81 18.29
N ALA A 254 -37.91 -20.24 19.26
CA ALA A 254 -37.59 -21.64 19.50
C ALA A 254 -38.83 -22.46 19.90
N THR A 255 -39.71 -21.87 20.71
CA THR A 255 -40.97 -22.49 21.12
C THR A 255 -41.92 -22.68 19.93
N SER A 256 -42.10 -21.64 19.11
CA SER A 256 -42.93 -21.72 17.89
C SER A 256 -42.41 -22.73 16.87
N TYR A 257 -41.08 -22.82 16.69
CA TYR A 257 -40.46 -23.82 15.80
C TYR A 257 -40.78 -25.26 16.23
N GLN A 258 -40.71 -25.55 17.53
CA GLN A 258 -41.06 -26.88 18.05
C GLN A 258 -42.55 -27.20 17.80
N GLN A 259 -43.46 -26.25 18.05
CA GLN A 259 -44.89 -26.42 17.81
C GLN A 259 -45.21 -26.68 16.32
N GLU A 260 -44.52 -26.03 15.39
CA GLU A 260 -44.68 -26.30 13.95
C GLU A 260 -44.15 -27.69 13.55
N LEU A 261 -43.01 -28.13 14.10
CA LEU A 261 -42.50 -29.49 13.87
C LEU A 261 -43.50 -30.54 14.34
N ASP A 262 -44.03 -30.40 15.56
CA ASP A 262 -45.00 -31.33 16.14
C ASP A 262 -46.29 -31.37 15.30
N SER A 263 -46.75 -30.21 14.81
CA SER A 263 -47.90 -30.10 13.89
C SER A 263 -47.66 -30.82 12.55
N ILE A 264 -46.48 -30.69 11.97
CA ILE A 264 -46.11 -31.34 10.70
C ILE A 264 -46.07 -32.86 10.89
N GLN A 265 -45.44 -33.35 11.96
CA GLN A 265 -45.35 -34.77 12.28
C GLN A 265 -46.74 -35.38 12.57
N ALA A 266 -47.60 -34.67 13.31
CA ALA A 266 -48.97 -35.11 13.58
C ALA A 266 -49.81 -35.22 12.29
N LYS A 267 -49.69 -34.26 11.37
CA LYS A 267 -50.34 -34.30 10.04
C LYS A 267 -49.88 -35.49 9.22
N TYR A 268 -48.58 -35.81 9.23
CA TYR A 268 -48.03 -36.99 8.56
C TYR A 268 -48.56 -38.29 9.18
N ALA A 269 -48.53 -38.42 10.51
CA ALA A 269 -49.04 -39.58 11.22
C ALA A 269 -50.52 -39.86 10.90
N ALA A 270 -51.37 -38.83 10.95
CA ALA A 270 -52.78 -38.93 10.59
C ALA A 270 -53.00 -39.38 9.13
N ARG A 271 -52.26 -38.82 8.17
CA ARG A 271 -52.34 -39.23 6.75
C ARG A 271 -51.96 -40.70 6.55
N VAL A 272 -50.89 -41.17 7.20
CA VAL A 272 -50.44 -42.57 7.12
C VAL A 272 -51.44 -43.51 7.79
N GLN A 273 -52.06 -43.11 8.91
CA GLN A 273 -53.09 -43.90 9.58
C GLN A 273 -54.32 -44.08 8.68
N THR A 274 -54.86 -43.01 8.09
CA THR A 274 -55.98 -43.09 7.12
C THR A 274 -55.64 -43.97 5.93
N LEU A 275 -54.42 -43.85 5.40
CA LEU A 275 -53.94 -44.65 4.27
C LEU A 275 -53.89 -46.16 4.61
N ASN A 276 -53.46 -46.51 5.83
CA ASN A 276 -53.43 -47.90 6.29
C ASN A 276 -54.85 -48.46 6.50
N ILE A 277 -55.76 -47.68 7.11
CA ILE A 277 -57.17 -48.09 7.28
C ILE A 277 -57.82 -48.36 5.91
N GLN A 278 -57.58 -47.50 4.92
CA GLN A 278 -58.08 -47.71 3.56
C GLN A 278 -57.54 -48.99 2.91
N PHE A 279 -56.27 -49.33 3.16
CA PHE A 279 -55.64 -50.56 2.67
C PHE A 279 -56.20 -51.81 3.33
N ASP A 280 -56.43 -51.79 4.65
CA ASP A 280 -56.99 -52.92 5.38
C ASP A 280 -58.46 -53.19 4.97
N LEU A 281 -59.24 -52.14 4.67
CA LEU A 281 -60.56 -52.28 4.05
C LEU A 281 -60.47 -52.94 2.67
N GLN A 282 -59.63 -52.43 1.77
CA GLN A 282 -59.43 -53.00 0.42
C GLN A 282 -58.96 -54.46 0.46
N LYS A 283 -58.11 -54.82 1.43
CA LYS A 283 -57.64 -56.19 1.66
C LYS A 283 -58.77 -57.10 2.17
N ASN A 284 -59.64 -56.60 3.05
CA ASN A 284 -60.80 -57.36 3.51
C ASN A 284 -61.82 -57.58 2.38
N ASP A 285 -62.13 -56.54 1.59
CA ASP A 285 -63.00 -56.64 0.41
C ASP A 285 -62.46 -57.63 -0.63
N TYR A 286 -61.15 -57.61 -0.88
CA TYR A 286 -60.49 -58.58 -1.75
C TYR A 286 -60.67 -60.02 -1.23
N ASN A 287 -60.47 -60.25 0.08
CA ASN A 287 -60.60 -61.58 0.69
C ASN A 287 -62.05 -62.10 0.67
N THR A 288 -63.03 -61.25 1.00
CA THR A 288 -64.45 -61.63 0.98
C THR A 288 -64.91 -61.98 -0.42
N GLU A 289 -64.54 -61.18 -1.42
CA GLU A 289 -64.95 -61.42 -2.81
C GLU A 289 -64.23 -62.62 -3.44
N THR A 290 -62.95 -62.86 -3.08
CA THR A 290 -62.27 -64.12 -3.42
C THR A 290 -63.03 -65.33 -2.85
N GLY A 291 -63.51 -65.23 -1.61
CA GLY A 291 -64.37 -66.21 -0.97
C GLY A 291 -65.70 -66.41 -1.70
N ASN A 292 -66.33 -65.33 -2.17
CA ASN A 292 -67.58 -65.38 -2.94
C ASN A 292 -67.39 -66.06 -4.29
N ILE A 293 -66.34 -65.72 -5.04
CA ILE A 293 -65.99 -66.34 -6.33
C ILE A 293 -65.78 -67.86 -6.16
N ILE A 294 -65.07 -68.29 -5.12
CA ILE A 294 -64.83 -69.70 -4.82
C ILE A 294 -66.15 -70.42 -4.43
N LYS A 295 -66.98 -69.81 -3.57
CA LYS A 295 -68.29 -70.36 -3.15
C LYS A 295 -69.25 -70.49 -4.33
N ALA A 296 -69.37 -69.47 -5.19
CA ALA A 296 -70.22 -69.52 -6.37
C ALA A 296 -69.82 -70.65 -7.33
N ASN A 297 -68.50 -70.84 -7.53
CA ASN A 297 -68.01 -71.94 -8.36
C ASN A 297 -68.22 -73.32 -7.71
N SER A 298 -68.06 -73.45 -6.38
CA SER A 298 -68.30 -74.71 -5.68
C SER A 298 -69.79 -75.12 -5.71
N LEU A 299 -70.71 -74.16 -5.62
CA LEU A 299 -72.14 -74.39 -5.81
C LEU A 299 -72.46 -74.81 -7.25
N ALA A 300 -71.91 -74.12 -8.26
CA ALA A 300 -72.10 -74.49 -9.67
C ALA A 300 -71.56 -75.90 -9.98
N LYS A 301 -70.38 -76.26 -9.44
CA LYS A 301 -69.80 -77.59 -9.55
C LYS A 301 -70.65 -78.65 -8.85
N THR A 302 -71.20 -78.34 -7.67
CA THR A 302 -72.12 -79.23 -6.94
C THR A 302 -73.39 -79.50 -7.74
N LYS A 303 -73.99 -78.46 -8.36
CA LYS A 303 -75.15 -78.62 -9.25
C LYS A 303 -74.84 -79.50 -10.46
N ILE A 304 -73.72 -79.27 -11.14
CA ILE A 304 -73.30 -80.11 -12.28
C ILE A 304 -73.08 -81.58 -11.85
N ASN A 305 -72.52 -81.81 -10.66
CA ASN A 305 -72.36 -83.15 -10.10
C ASN A 305 -73.68 -83.80 -9.67
N SER A 306 -74.66 -83.03 -9.15
CA SER A 306 -75.99 -83.57 -8.83
C SER A 306 -76.76 -83.93 -10.09
N ASP A 307 -76.71 -83.08 -11.12
CA ASP A 307 -77.34 -83.31 -12.42
C ASP A 307 -76.74 -84.57 -13.09
N PHE A 308 -75.41 -84.72 -13.05
CA PHE A 308 -74.71 -85.93 -13.51
C PHE A 308 -75.08 -87.18 -12.69
N SER A 309 -75.21 -87.06 -11.37
CA SER A 309 -75.57 -88.19 -10.50
C SER A 309 -77.01 -88.65 -10.73
N ALA A 310 -77.95 -87.72 -10.93
CA ALA A 310 -79.33 -88.02 -11.31
C ALA A 310 -79.42 -88.71 -12.68
N LEU A 311 -78.64 -88.23 -13.66
CA LEU A 311 -78.59 -88.80 -15.01
C LEU A 311 -77.93 -90.19 -15.00
N THR A 312 -76.93 -90.41 -14.14
CA THR A 312 -76.33 -91.74 -13.92
C THR A 312 -77.32 -92.72 -13.29
N ARG A 313 -78.04 -92.32 -12.23
CA ARG A 313 -79.10 -93.14 -11.62
C ARG A 313 -80.16 -93.53 -12.64
N SER A 314 -80.68 -92.57 -13.41
CA SER A 314 -81.66 -92.84 -14.49
C SER A 314 -81.16 -93.84 -15.54
N ILE A 315 -79.87 -93.81 -15.90
CA ILE A 315 -79.26 -94.81 -16.79
C ILE A 315 -79.15 -96.18 -16.10
N GLU A 316 -78.77 -96.22 -14.83
CA GLU A 316 -78.64 -97.47 -14.06
C GLU A 316 -80.01 -98.14 -13.82
N ASP A 317 -81.04 -97.37 -13.47
CA ASP A 317 -82.44 -97.80 -13.37
C ASP A 317 -82.93 -98.34 -14.72
N SER A 318 -82.57 -97.68 -15.83
CA SER A 318 -82.88 -98.16 -17.18
C SER A 318 -82.19 -99.50 -17.51
N LYS A 319 -80.95 -99.72 -17.06
CA LYS A 319 -80.28 -101.03 -17.20
C LYS A 319 -80.98 -102.11 -16.36
N GLN A 320 -81.46 -101.77 -15.16
CA GLN A 320 -82.24 -102.68 -14.32
C GLN A 320 -83.60 -103.05 -14.96
N LEU A 321 -84.24 -102.09 -15.62
CA LEU A 321 -85.45 -102.34 -16.40
C LEU A 321 -85.18 -103.29 -17.58
N GLU A 322 -84.10 -103.10 -18.33
CA GLU A 322 -83.75 -103.99 -19.45
C GLU A 322 -83.28 -105.38 -19.01
N THR A 323 -82.61 -105.51 -17.85
CA THR A 323 -82.30 -106.83 -17.26
C THR A 323 -83.57 -107.56 -16.81
N THR A 324 -84.50 -106.86 -16.17
CA THR A 324 -85.76 -107.47 -15.72
C THR A 324 -86.68 -107.84 -16.89
N LYS A 325 -86.73 -107.06 -17.98
CA LYS A 325 -87.38 -107.44 -19.24
C LYS A 325 -86.77 -108.72 -19.83
N ARG A 326 -85.45 -108.75 -20.02
CA ARG A 326 -84.72 -109.92 -20.53
C ARG A 326 -85.02 -111.18 -19.71
N ASN A 327 -85.00 -111.07 -18.37
CA ASN A 327 -85.29 -112.21 -17.49
C ASN A 327 -86.76 -112.66 -17.60
N LYS A 328 -87.72 -111.74 -17.69
CA LYS A 328 -89.15 -112.07 -17.91
C LYS A 328 -89.40 -112.74 -19.25
N GLU A 329 -88.71 -112.31 -20.30
CA GLU A 329 -88.84 -112.92 -21.63
C GLU A 329 -88.24 -114.33 -21.63
N LEU A 330 -87.01 -114.52 -21.13
CA LEU A 330 -86.35 -115.84 -21.06
C LEU A 330 -87.08 -116.89 -20.19
N LEU A 331 -88.04 -116.49 -19.36
CA LEU A 331 -88.84 -117.37 -18.49
C LEU A 331 -90.20 -117.81 -19.11
N ARG A 332 -90.53 -117.41 -20.33
CA ARG A 332 -91.74 -117.90 -21.01
C ARG A 332 -91.54 -119.37 -21.40
N LYS A 333 -92.55 -120.21 -21.14
CA LYS A 333 -92.44 -121.68 -21.22
C LYS A 333 -92.17 -122.22 -22.64
N ASP A 334 -92.59 -121.49 -23.68
CA ASP A 334 -92.56 -121.94 -25.08
C ASP A 334 -91.58 -121.10 -25.93
N ILE A 335 -90.31 -120.96 -25.50
CA ILE A 335 -89.29 -120.19 -26.22
C ILE A 335 -88.21 -121.09 -26.85
N THR A 336 -87.99 -120.90 -28.16
CA THR A 336 -86.94 -121.59 -28.92
C THR A 336 -85.55 -120.97 -28.67
N ASP A 337 -84.48 -121.74 -28.89
CA ASP A 337 -83.11 -121.25 -28.65
C ASP A 337 -82.69 -120.11 -29.60
N ILE A 338 -83.30 -120.03 -30.79
CA ILE A 338 -83.14 -118.90 -31.73
C ILE A 338 -83.72 -117.61 -31.12
N GLU A 339 -84.86 -117.70 -30.45
CA GLU A 339 -85.48 -116.56 -29.75
C GLU A 339 -84.71 -116.17 -28.49
N LYS A 340 -84.17 -117.12 -27.71
CA LYS A 340 -83.25 -116.81 -26.60
C LYS A 340 -82.02 -116.05 -27.10
N ALA A 341 -81.46 -116.45 -28.25
CA ALA A 341 -80.33 -115.73 -28.86
C ALA A 341 -80.73 -114.31 -29.30
N LYS A 342 -81.94 -114.12 -29.84
CA LYS A 342 -82.49 -112.81 -30.23
C LYS A 342 -82.69 -111.88 -29.03
N VAL A 343 -83.39 -112.32 -27.98
CA VAL A 343 -83.59 -111.58 -26.72
C VAL A 343 -82.24 -111.20 -26.08
N ASN A 344 -81.29 -112.13 -26.02
CA ASN A 344 -79.94 -111.83 -25.51
C ASN A 344 -79.16 -110.83 -26.39
N LYS A 345 -79.37 -110.83 -27.71
CA LYS A 345 -78.74 -109.87 -28.64
C LYS A 345 -79.36 -108.48 -28.53
N GLU A 346 -80.66 -108.38 -28.33
CA GLU A 346 -81.39 -107.13 -28.12
C GLU A 346 -81.03 -106.51 -26.77
N TYR A 347 -81.01 -107.31 -25.69
CA TYR A 347 -80.50 -106.89 -24.38
C TYR A 347 -79.04 -106.41 -24.45
N LYS A 348 -78.13 -107.15 -25.11
CA LYS A 348 -76.74 -106.71 -25.30
C LYS A 348 -76.65 -105.38 -26.06
N LYS A 349 -77.48 -105.17 -27.09
CA LYS A 349 -77.55 -103.88 -27.81
C LYS A 349 -78.03 -102.75 -26.89
N ALA A 350 -79.10 -102.96 -26.13
CA ALA A 350 -79.64 -101.98 -25.19
C ALA A 350 -78.62 -101.59 -24.12
N ILE A 351 -77.98 -102.55 -23.46
CA ILE A 351 -76.90 -102.30 -22.48
C ILE A 351 -75.70 -101.59 -23.11
N THR A 352 -75.30 -101.95 -24.34
CA THR A 352 -74.19 -101.25 -25.03
C THR A 352 -74.55 -99.79 -25.33
N ILE A 353 -75.80 -99.50 -25.70
CA ILE A 353 -76.30 -98.14 -25.90
C ILE A 353 -76.34 -97.37 -24.57
N LEU A 354 -76.79 -97.98 -23.48
CA LEU A 354 -76.83 -97.35 -22.15
C LEU A 354 -75.41 -97.10 -21.59
N ASN A 355 -74.48 -98.03 -21.78
CA ASN A 355 -73.07 -97.84 -21.42
C ASN A 355 -72.39 -96.76 -22.27
N LYS A 356 -72.74 -96.64 -23.56
CA LYS A 356 -72.28 -95.53 -24.41
C LYS A 356 -72.83 -94.19 -23.89
N LYS A 357 -74.14 -94.11 -23.58
CA LYS A 357 -74.75 -92.92 -22.97
C LYS A 357 -74.08 -92.55 -21.64
N LEU A 358 -73.72 -93.53 -20.80
CA LEU A 358 -72.99 -93.29 -19.55
C LEU A 358 -71.57 -92.75 -19.80
N SER A 359 -70.83 -93.33 -20.75
CA SER A 359 -69.50 -92.84 -21.17
C SER A 359 -69.56 -91.42 -21.73
N ASP A 360 -70.56 -91.12 -22.56
CA ASP A 360 -70.76 -89.79 -23.14
C ASP A 360 -71.22 -88.78 -22.08
N ALA A 361 -72.02 -89.20 -21.09
CA ALA A 361 -72.37 -88.38 -19.91
C ALA A 361 -71.15 -88.07 -19.03
N ILE A 362 -70.26 -89.06 -18.77
CA ILE A 362 -69.00 -88.85 -18.03
C ILE A 362 -68.12 -87.82 -18.75
N LYS A 363 -67.90 -88.00 -20.06
CA LYS A 363 -67.11 -87.06 -20.89
C LYS A 363 -67.73 -85.66 -20.92
N THR A 364 -69.05 -85.56 -20.96
CA THR A 364 -69.77 -84.28 -20.95
C THR A 364 -69.66 -83.59 -19.60
N ASN A 365 -69.81 -84.33 -18.49
CA ASN A 365 -69.60 -83.81 -17.14
C ASN A 365 -68.16 -83.31 -16.95
N GLN A 366 -67.15 -84.10 -17.33
CA GLN A 366 -65.75 -83.72 -17.22
C GLN A 366 -65.42 -82.45 -18.04
N LYS A 367 -65.97 -82.31 -19.25
CA LYS A 367 -65.87 -81.07 -20.05
C LYS A 367 -66.53 -79.87 -19.37
N ASN A 368 -67.70 -80.06 -18.77
CA ASN A 368 -68.41 -78.99 -18.06
C ASN A 368 -67.70 -78.56 -16.77
N VAL A 369 -67.16 -79.50 -16.00
CA VAL A 369 -66.33 -79.21 -14.81
C VAL A 369 -65.04 -78.49 -15.21
N ASN A 370 -64.38 -78.88 -16.30
CA ASN A 370 -63.18 -78.16 -16.77
C ASN A 370 -63.52 -76.75 -17.29
N ARG A 371 -64.67 -76.55 -17.95
CA ARG A 371 -65.16 -75.19 -18.30
C ARG A 371 -65.37 -74.32 -17.06
N LEU A 372 -66.00 -74.83 -15.99
CA LEU A 372 -66.14 -74.10 -14.72
C LEU A 372 -64.78 -73.79 -14.07
N LYS A 373 -63.80 -74.68 -14.13
CA LYS A 373 -62.45 -74.42 -13.60
C LYS A 373 -61.74 -73.31 -14.39
N VAL A 374 -61.88 -73.27 -15.71
CA VAL A 374 -61.33 -72.18 -16.54
C VAL A 374 -62.00 -70.83 -16.20
N GLN A 375 -63.34 -70.82 -16.06
CA GLN A 375 -64.06 -69.62 -15.61
C GLN A 375 -63.65 -69.15 -14.21
N LEU A 376 -63.40 -70.08 -13.27
CA LEU A 376 -62.87 -69.75 -11.94
C LEU A 376 -61.52 -69.04 -12.04
N GLN A 377 -60.57 -69.59 -12.79
CA GLN A 377 -59.25 -68.98 -12.95
C GLN A 377 -59.33 -67.61 -13.65
N GLN A 378 -60.26 -67.43 -14.60
CA GLN A 378 -60.46 -66.15 -15.28
C GLN A 378 -61.02 -65.07 -14.33
N ASN A 379 -61.99 -65.42 -13.49
CA ASN A 379 -62.57 -64.49 -12.52
C ASN A 379 -61.56 -64.12 -11.43
N LEU A 380 -60.81 -65.10 -10.91
CA LEU A 380 -59.72 -64.85 -9.94
C LEU A 380 -58.62 -63.97 -10.56
N TYR A 381 -58.19 -64.24 -11.80
CA TYR A 381 -57.19 -63.42 -12.49
C TYR A 381 -57.60 -61.95 -12.64
N ASN A 382 -58.86 -61.67 -12.97
CA ASN A 382 -59.37 -60.30 -13.06
C ASN A 382 -59.44 -59.60 -11.70
N HIS A 383 -59.78 -60.34 -10.63
CA HIS A 383 -59.80 -59.83 -9.26
C HIS A 383 -58.39 -59.52 -8.73
N ASP A 384 -57.45 -60.44 -8.95
CA ASP A 384 -56.04 -60.30 -8.61
C ASP A 384 -55.38 -59.09 -9.31
N LEU A 385 -55.75 -58.82 -10.58
CA LEU A 385 -55.30 -57.63 -11.31
C LEU A 385 -55.72 -56.32 -10.61
N ASN A 386 -56.99 -56.21 -10.24
CA ASN A 386 -57.52 -55.02 -9.56
C ASN A 386 -56.84 -54.81 -8.19
N HIS A 387 -56.57 -55.89 -7.46
CA HIS A 387 -55.91 -55.80 -6.15
C HIS A 387 -54.45 -55.34 -6.26
N ILE A 388 -53.70 -55.78 -7.28
CA ILE A 388 -52.33 -55.29 -7.55
C ILE A 388 -52.32 -53.77 -7.78
N GLU A 389 -53.30 -53.22 -8.49
CA GLU A 389 -53.39 -51.78 -8.73
C GLU A 389 -53.69 -50.99 -7.44
N GLN A 390 -54.56 -51.54 -6.56
CA GLN A 390 -54.84 -50.97 -5.24
C GLN A 390 -53.60 -50.97 -4.32
N ILE A 391 -52.90 -52.11 -4.20
CA ILE A 391 -51.66 -52.23 -3.41
C ILE A 391 -50.62 -51.21 -3.89
N ASN A 392 -50.46 -51.06 -5.20
CA ASN A 392 -49.50 -50.13 -5.76
C ASN A 392 -49.86 -48.66 -5.48
N ASN A 393 -51.16 -48.31 -5.51
CA ASN A 393 -51.62 -46.96 -5.16
C ASN A 393 -51.28 -46.62 -3.69
N TRP A 394 -51.47 -47.57 -2.77
CA TRP A 394 -51.03 -47.44 -1.37
C TRP A 394 -49.51 -47.22 -1.26
N ARG A 395 -48.69 -48.06 -1.94
CA ARG A 395 -47.21 -47.93 -1.97
C ARG A 395 -46.77 -46.55 -2.48
N TYR A 396 -47.40 -46.06 -3.54
CA TYR A 396 -47.13 -44.74 -4.12
C TYR A 396 -47.41 -43.61 -3.12
N ASN A 397 -48.64 -43.55 -2.57
CA ASN A 397 -49.06 -42.49 -1.66
C ASN A 397 -48.27 -42.48 -0.35
N LYS A 398 -47.89 -43.65 0.19
CA LYS A 398 -47.05 -43.77 1.38
C LYS A 398 -45.67 -43.12 1.20
N ASN A 399 -44.99 -43.44 0.09
CA ASN A 399 -43.68 -42.88 -0.22
C ASN A 399 -43.75 -41.35 -0.47
N VAL A 400 -44.82 -40.91 -1.13
CA VAL A 400 -45.12 -39.49 -1.38
C VAL A 400 -45.27 -38.72 -0.06
N TYR A 401 -46.11 -39.18 0.87
CA TYR A 401 -46.32 -38.50 2.16
C TYR A 401 -45.06 -38.49 3.04
N GLN A 402 -44.24 -39.54 3.01
CA GLN A 402 -42.98 -39.57 3.76
C GLN A 402 -41.97 -38.56 3.20
N TYR A 403 -41.91 -38.38 1.88
CA TYR A 403 -41.06 -37.38 1.25
C TYR A 403 -41.54 -35.95 1.53
N GLU A 404 -42.85 -35.69 1.40
CA GLU A 404 -43.48 -34.41 1.76
C GLU A 404 -43.13 -33.98 3.19
N ASN A 405 -43.32 -34.87 4.17
CA ASN A 405 -43.02 -34.60 5.58
C ASN A 405 -41.58 -34.14 5.81
N ASN A 406 -40.62 -34.87 5.23
CA ASN A 406 -39.19 -34.53 5.36
C ASN A 406 -38.85 -33.19 4.69
N GLN A 407 -39.49 -32.86 3.57
CA GLN A 407 -39.30 -31.56 2.91
C GLN A 407 -39.97 -30.41 3.67
N SER A 408 -41.13 -30.63 4.30
CA SER A 408 -41.80 -29.64 5.14
C SER A 408 -40.98 -29.29 6.38
N ILE A 409 -40.40 -30.28 7.06
CA ILE A 409 -39.48 -30.07 8.20
C ILE A 409 -38.28 -29.19 7.78
N LEU A 410 -37.69 -29.45 6.62
CA LEU A 410 -36.59 -28.63 6.09
C LEU A 410 -37.02 -27.18 5.78
N LYS A 411 -38.23 -26.98 5.26
CA LYS A 411 -38.80 -25.66 4.95
C LYS A 411 -38.99 -24.82 6.23
N THR A 412 -39.60 -25.40 7.26
CA THR A 412 -39.76 -24.80 8.59
C THR A 412 -38.41 -24.50 9.24
N LYS A 413 -37.42 -25.42 9.14
CA LYS A 413 -36.07 -25.18 9.67
C LYS A 413 -35.38 -23.98 9.00
N ASN A 414 -35.40 -23.88 7.68
CA ASN A 414 -34.79 -22.75 6.97
C ASN A 414 -35.42 -21.39 7.35
N GLN A 415 -36.71 -21.38 7.68
CA GLN A 415 -37.41 -20.18 8.17
C GLN A 415 -36.98 -19.81 9.59
N TYR A 416 -36.84 -20.80 10.49
CA TYR A 416 -36.31 -20.60 11.84
C TYR A 416 -34.87 -20.04 11.82
N ASP A 417 -33.97 -20.66 11.05
CA ASP A 417 -32.57 -20.26 10.94
C ASP A 417 -32.44 -18.81 10.41
N LEU A 418 -33.29 -18.38 9.46
CA LEU A 418 -33.33 -17.01 8.94
C LEU A 418 -33.78 -15.98 10.02
N GLN A 419 -34.80 -16.31 10.82
CA GLN A 419 -35.26 -15.40 11.88
C GLN A 419 -34.24 -15.31 13.03
N LEU A 420 -33.58 -16.42 13.37
CA LEU A 420 -32.49 -16.45 14.36
C LEU A 420 -31.31 -15.56 13.91
N LEU A 421 -30.92 -15.67 12.63
CA LEU A 421 -29.89 -14.82 12.02
C LEU A 421 -30.30 -13.34 12.09
N LYS A 422 -31.55 -13.02 11.77
CA LYS A 422 -32.08 -11.65 11.82
C LYS A 422 -32.03 -11.04 13.22
N ILE A 423 -32.25 -11.81 14.28
CA ILE A 423 -32.11 -11.34 15.66
C ILE A 423 -30.63 -11.13 16.01
N SER A 424 -29.75 -12.11 15.73
CA SER A 424 -28.30 -12.01 15.97
C SER A 424 -27.66 -10.81 15.26
N LEU A 425 -28.10 -10.51 14.04
CA LEU A 425 -27.67 -9.34 13.27
C LEU A 425 -28.08 -8.01 13.95
N LYS A 426 -29.29 -7.91 14.54
CA LYS A 426 -29.70 -6.73 15.34
C LYS A 426 -28.84 -6.55 16.60
N GLU A 427 -28.55 -7.63 17.33
CA GLU A 427 -27.74 -7.61 18.55
C GLU A 427 -26.30 -7.13 18.27
N ASN A 428 -25.69 -7.65 17.20
CA ASN A 428 -24.38 -7.21 16.75
C ASN A 428 -24.36 -5.71 16.40
N LEU A 429 -25.42 -5.20 15.77
CA LEU A 429 -25.56 -3.77 15.48
C LEU A 429 -25.68 -2.92 16.75
N LEU A 430 -26.42 -3.37 17.76
CA LEU A 430 -26.49 -2.68 19.06
C LEU A 430 -25.12 -2.63 19.77
N LYS A 431 -24.36 -3.73 19.72
CA LYS A 431 -23.01 -3.81 20.29
C LYS A 431 -22.03 -2.88 19.57
N LEU A 432 -22.10 -2.80 18.23
CA LEU A 432 -21.33 -1.86 17.43
C LEU A 432 -21.73 -0.40 17.74
N ASN A 433 -23.02 -0.13 17.89
CA ASN A 433 -23.53 1.19 18.26
C ASN A 433 -23.02 1.65 19.63
N LEU A 434 -23.05 0.79 20.65
CA LEU A 434 -22.47 1.08 21.97
C LEU A 434 -20.98 1.45 21.88
N ASN A 435 -20.19 0.65 21.16
CA ASN A 435 -18.76 0.91 20.98
C ASN A 435 -18.50 2.24 20.26
N ASN A 436 -19.28 2.55 19.22
CA ASN A 436 -19.21 3.82 18.50
C ASN A 436 -19.58 5.02 19.39
N ASP A 437 -20.61 4.89 20.23
CA ASP A 437 -21.05 5.95 21.13
C ASP A 437 -20.04 6.22 22.26
N ILE A 438 -19.41 5.17 22.82
CA ILE A 438 -18.28 5.31 23.75
C ILE A 438 -17.12 6.06 23.09
N LEU A 439 -16.76 5.70 21.84
CA LEU A 439 -15.71 6.38 21.08
C LEU A 439 -16.05 7.85 20.76
N ILE A 440 -17.33 8.19 20.58
CA ILE A 440 -17.77 9.58 20.42
C ILE A 440 -17.51 10.37 21.72
N GLU A 441 -17.90 9.83 22.87
CA GLU A 441 -17.64 10.49 24.17
C GLU A 441 -16.15 10.61 24.50
N GLU A 442 -15.32 9.65 24.09
CA GLU A 442 -13.86 9.78 24.22
C GLU A 442 -13.29 10.94 23.41
N ASN A 443 -13.77 11.14 22.18
CA ASN A 443 -13.31 12.21 21.31
C ASN A 443 -13.89 13.57 21.71
N LYS A 444 -15.10 13.61 22.29
CA LYS A 444 -15.64 14.81 22.96
C LYS A 444 -14.77 15.23 24.13
N LEU A 445 -14.44 14.32 25.05
CA LEU A 445 -13.54 14.64 26.18
C LEU A 445 -12.19 15.18 25.69
N LYS A 446 -11.58 14.54 24.67
CA LYS A 446 -10.32 15.03 24.08
C LYS A 446 -10.47 16.42 23.44
N LYS A 447 -11.63 16.73 22.85
CA LYS A 447 -11.93 18.05 22.29
C LYS A 447 -12.10 19.11 23.39
N ASP A 448 -12.82 18.80 24.46
CA ASP A 448 -13.12 19.72 25.55
C ASP A 448 -11.91 20.07 26.44
N LEU A 449 -10.86 19.24 26.41
CA LEU A 449 -9.59 19.49 27.08
C LEU A 449 -8.64 20.42 26.28
N LEU A 450 -8.81 20.55 24.96
CA LEU A 450 -7.93 21.34 24.09
C LEU A 450 -7.81 22.84 24.45
N PRO A 451 -8.90 23.56 24.79
CA PRO A 451 -8.80 24.97 25.18
C PRO A 451 -7.90 25.16 26.40
N ILE A 452 -7.85 24.16 27.26
CA ILE A 452 -7.18 24.17 28.55
C ILE A 452 -5.70 23.78 28.41
N GLU A 453 -5.39 22.77 27.58
CA GLU A 453 -4.02 22.54 27.09
C GLU A 453 -3.42 23.82 26.46
N SER A 454 -4.24 24.53 25.66
CA SER A 454 -3.82 25.78 25.03
C SER A 454 -3.62 26.91 26.04
N GLN A 455 -4.49 27.05 27.06
CA GLN A 455 -4.33 28.03 28.13
C GLN A 455 -3.05 27.80 28.94
N LEU A 456 -2.72 26.55 29.30
CA LEU A 456 -1.47 26.26 30.02
C LEU A 456 -0.24 26.58 29.17
N SER A 457 -0.25 26.20 27.89
CA SER A 457 0.84 26.54 26.97
C SER A 457 1.00 28.05 26.77
N ILE A 458 -0.11 28.80 26.68
CA ILE A 458 -0.08 30.27 26.64
C ILE A 458 0.43 30.86 27.96
N SER A 459 0.07 30.29 29.12
CA SER A 459 0.57 30.72 30.42
C SER A 459 2.09 30.52 30.54
N SER A 460 2.62 29.40 30.06
CA SER A 460 4.07 29.14 30.00
C SER A 460 4.77 30.12 29.04
N LEU A 461 4.18 30.40 27.88
CA LEU A 461 4.70 31.39 26.93
C LEU A 461 4.66 32.82 27.48
N ILE A 462 3.68 33.16 28.33
CA ILE A 462 3.66 34.44 29.06
C ILE A 462 4.81 34.47 30.07
N GLN A 463 5.02 33.40 30.85
CA GLN A 463 6.11 33.32 31.81
C GLN A 463 7.48 33.48 31.13
N GLU A 464 7.72 32.77 30.02
CA GLU A 464 8.93 32.92 29.21
C GLU A 464 9.07 34.33 28.64
N ARG A 465 7.96 34.96 28.20
CA ARG A 465 7.97 36.34 27.72
C ARG A 465 8.43 37.30 28.82
N GLU A 466 7.79 37.29 29.99
CA GLU A 466 8.12 38.22 31.08
C GLU A 466 9.57 38.08 31.54
N ILE A 467 10.07 36.86 31.72
CA ILE A 467 11.46 36.61 32.14
C ILE A 467 12.46 37.12 31.07
N ASN A 468 12.17 36.90 29.78
CA ASN A 468 13.05 37.39 28.72
C ASN A 468 13.01 38.92 28.55
N LEU A 469 11.87 39.57 28.85
CA LEU A 469 11.78 41.03 28.89
C LEU A 469 12.62 41.59 30.05
N LEU A 470 12.44 41.06 31.27
CA LEU A 470 13.20 41.45 32.45
C LEU A 470 14.73 41.32 32.24
N ASN A 471 15.17 40.18 31.71
CA ASN A 471 16.59 39.97 31.35
C ASN A 471 17.08 40.97 30.28
N THR A 472 16.22 41.35 29.34
CA THR A 472 16.57 42.34 28.29
C THR A 472 16.68 43.74 28.88
N GLU A 473 15.81 44.10 29.82
CA GLU A 473 15.84 45.37 30.54
C GLU A 473 17.15 45.50 31.33
N ASP A 474 17.51 44.50 32.14
CA ASP A 474 18.79 44.46 32.88
C ASP A 474 20.04 44.52 31.97
N GLU A 475 20.06 43.73 30.89
CA GLU A 475 21.13 43.83 29.88
C GLU A 475 21.23 45.26 29.32
N THR A 476 20.10 45.91 29.03
CA THR A 476 20.11 47.24 28.40
C THR A 476 20.56 48.32 29.37
N TYR A 477 20.21 48.24 30.64
CA TYR A 477 20.65 49.18 31.67
C TYR A 477 22.18 49.12 31.86
N GLN A 478 22.77 47.92 31.93
CA GLN A 478 24.23 47.74 32.00
C GLN A 478 24.94 48.23 30.73
N ASN A 479 24.34 48.04 29.54
CA ASN A 479 24.90 48.60 28.31
C ASN A 479 24.83 50.14 28.26
N ILE A 480 23.74 50.75 28.72
CA ILE A 480 23.59 52.22 28.82
C ILE A 480 24.66 52.81 29.72
N PHE A 481 24.97 52.18 30.86
CA PHE A 481 26.05 52.57 31.76
C PHE A 481 27.41 52.64 31.05
N THR A 482 27.85 51.54 30.43
CA THR A 482 29.17 51.48 29.76
C THR A 482 29.28 52.46 28.58
N LEU A 483 28.18 52.68 27.85
CA LEU A 483 28.12 53.65 26.75
C LEU A 483 28.22 55.09 27.24
N LYS A 484 27.53 55.48 28.33
CA LYS A 484 27.64 56.82 28.92
C LYS A 484 29.10 57.14 29.32
N GLN A 485 29.80 56.21 29.95
CA GLN A 485 31.23 56.35 30.29
C GLN A 485 32.12 56.50 29.04
N ALA A 486 31.84 55.75 27.98
CA ALA A 486 32.56 55.86 26.70
C ALA A 486 32.28 57.19 25.97
N ILE A 487 31.09 57.78 26.13
CA ILE A 487 30.75 59.08 25.53
C ILE A 487 31.57 60.21 26.16
N ILE A 488 31.66 60.25 27.49
CA ILE A 488 32.40 61.29 28.23
C ILE A 488 33.89 61.29 27.83
N THR A 489 34.49 60.10 27.80
CA THR A 489 35.90 59.94 27.40
C THR A 489 36.16 60.30 25.93
N ASN A 490 35.25 59.99 24.99
CA ASN A 490 35.43 60.38 23.59
C ASN A 490 35.17 61.88 23.33
N LYS A 491 34.30 62.56 24.10
CA LYS A 491 34.12 64.03 24.03
C LYS A 491 35.45 64.76 24.21
N PHE A 492 36.20 64.40 25.26
CA PHE A 492 37.53 64.95 25.48
C PHE A 492 38.50 64.75 24.28
N PHE A 493 38.49 63.57 23.66
CA PHE A 493 39.34 63.32 22.49
C PHE A 493 38.88 64.05 21.22
N LEU A 494 37.59 64.37 21.11
CA LEU A 494 37.05 65.08 19.97
C LEU A 494 37.58 66.51 19.88
N ASP A 495 37.44 67.28 20.97
CA ASP A 495 37.78 68.71 21.00
C ASP A 495 39.27 68.94 20.70
N LYS A 496 40.10 67.92 20.98
CA LYS A 496 41.52 67.82 20.61
C LYS A 496 41.78 67.62 19.11
N VAL A 497 40.85 67.06 18.34
CA VAL A 497 40.99 66.85 16.89
C VAL A 497 40.50 68.04 16.07
N GLU A 498 39.47 68.75 16.53
CA GLU A 498 38.96 69.99 15.92
C GLU A 498 40.11 70.94 15.56
N LEU A 499 41.00 71.14 16.55
CA LEU A 499 42.22 71.93 16.50
C LEU A 499 43.24 71.37 15.49
N ARG A 500 43.55 70.07 15.50
CA ARG A 500 44.58 69.45 14.64
C ARG A 500 44.33 69.59 13.13
N TYR A 501 43.11 69.88 12.71
CA TYR A 501 42.71 69.94 11.31
C TYR A 501 42.85 71.27 10.62
N GLU A 502 42.63 72.38 11.35
CA GLU A 502 42.72 73.71 10.74
C GLU A 502 44.11 73.89 10.10
N LEU A 503 45.08 73.15 10.65
CA LEU A 503 46.41 72.84 10.18
C LEU A 503 46.49 72.03 8.86
N ASP A 504 45.72 70.95 8.71
CA ASP A 504 45.73 70.07 7.51
C ASP A 504 44.93 70.66 6.33
N LEU A 505 43.77 71.29 6.58
CA LEU A 505 42.78 71.71 5.55
C LEU A 505 43.42 72.54 4.43
N ILE A 506 44.30 73.45 4.86
CA ILE A 506 44.93 74.46 4.02
C ILE A 506 45.91 73.80 3.02
N SER A 507 46.27 72.52 3.21
CA SER A 507 47.19 71.78 2.34
C SER A 507 46.55 71.13 1.10
N GLU A 508 45.27 70.73 1.15
CA GLU A 508 44.59 70.00 0.06
C GLU A 508 43.77 70.89 -0.89
N GLN A 509 43.34 72.09 -0.46
CA GLN A 509 42.66 73.06 -1.35
C GLN A 509 43.41 73.26 -2.68
N LYS A 510 44.74 73.13 -2.62
CA LYS A 510 45.74 73.17 -3.69
C LYS A 510 45.53 72.18 -4.87
N ARG A 511 44.80 71.07 -4.70
CA ARG A 511 44.87 69.89 -5.60
C ARG A 511 43.64 69.66 -6.53
N LEU A 512 42.63 70.54 -6.53
CA LEU A 512 41.36 70.35 -7.30
C LEU A 512 41.48 70.65 -8.77
N ASN A 513 41.99 71.85 -8.99
CA ASN A 513 41.64 72.63 -10.17
C ASN A 513 42.34 72.05 -11.41
N GLU A 514 43.19 71.06 -11.18
CA GLU A 514 43.97 70.26 -12.12
C GLU A 514 43.19 69.10 -12.77
N ALA A 515 42.12 68.58 -12.15
CA ALA A 515 41.49 67.33 -12.60
C ALA A 515 40.25 67.48 -13.50
N ILE A 516 39.37 68.46 -13.22
CA ILE A 516 38.01 68.60 -13.79
C ILE A 516 37.98 68.67 -15.32
N ILE A 517 39.02 69.23 -15.93
CA ILE A 517 39.04 69.62 -17.33
C ILE A 517 39.22 68.39 -18.27
N ASN A 518 39.38 67.18 -17.71
CA ASN A 518 39.86 66.01 -18.45
C ASN A 518 38.79 65.05 -19.04
N VAL A 519 37.49 65.18 -18.72
CA VAL A 519 36.52 64.07 -18.91
C VAL A 519 35.31 64.35 -19.79
N GLU A 520 34.87 65.61 -19.90
CA GLU A 520 33.61 65.95 -20.59
C GLU A 520 33.59 65.55 -22.06
N THR A 521 34.77 65.51 -22.68
CA THR A 521 35.00 65.27 -24.10
C THR A 521 34.71 63.84 -24.56
N GLN A 522 34.55 62.86 -23.66
CA GLN A 522 34.53 61.44 -24.03
C GLN A 522 33.13 60.86 -24.35
N LEU A 523 32.02 61.49 -23.90
CA LEU A 523 30.68 60.87 -23.92
C LEU A 523 29.74 61.33 -25.06
N GLU A 524 30.04 62.39 -25.80
CA GLU A 524 29.17 62.86 -26.91
C GLU A 524 29.15 61.90 -28.13
N LEU A 525 30.08 60.94 -28.20
CA LEU A 525 30.35 60.14 -29.40
C LEU A 525 29.44 58.90 -29.61
N GLU A 526 28.67 58.46 -28.61
CA GLU A 526 27.90 57.19 -28.69
C GLU A 526 26.49 57.32 -29.30
N GLN A 527 25.82 58.47 -29.16
CA GLN A 527 24.40 58.61 -29.52
C GLN A 527 24.08 58.47 -31.02
N LEU A 528 25.06 58.71 -31.89
CA LEU A 528 24.86 58.78 -33.34
C LEU A 528 24.72 57.41 -34.03
N LYS A 529 25.03 56.29 -33.35
CA LYS A 529 25.12 54.95 -33.97
C LYS A 529 23.79 54.21 -34.14
N LEU A 530 22.76 54.55 -33.35
CA LEU A 530 21.51 53.76 -33.25
C LEU A 530 20.51 53.95 -34.40
N LYS A 531 20.41 55.16 -34.98
CA LYS A 531 19.36 55.50 -35.97
C LYS A 531 19.48 54.78 -37.32
N ARG A 532 20.66 54.25 -37.66
CA ARG A 532 20.99 53.67 -38.98
C ARG A 532 20.27 52.35 -39.31
N ASN A 533 19.88 51.55 -38.32
CA ASN A 533 19.54 50.14 -38.54
C ASN A 533 18.06 49.87 -38.89
N HIS A 534 17.16 50.85 -38.77
CA HIS A 534 15.70 50.67 -38.89
C HIS A 534 15.22 50.49 -40.34
N GLY A 535 15.70 51.29 -41.29
CA GLY A 535 15.18 51.34 -42.68
C GLY A 535 15.42 50.12 -43.57
N ILE A 536 16.14 49.10 -43.10
CA ILE A 536 16.57 47.94 -43.92
C ILE A 536 15.53 46.80 -43.95
N TYR A 537 14.52 46.82 -43.07
CA TYR A 537 13.59 45.70 -42.89
C TYR A 537 12.37 45.73 -43.84
N THR A 538 11.84 46.92 -44.14
CA THR A 538 10.53 47.09 -44.83
C THR A 538 10.52 46.60 -46.27
N LEU A 539 11.64 46.73 -47.00
CA LEU A 539 11.75 46.37 -48.43
C LEU A 539 11.73 44.84 -48.70
N LYS A 540 11.73 43.99 -47.66
CA LYS A 540 11.79 42.52 -47.84
C LYS A 540 10.43 41.84 -48.03
N LEU A 541 9.33 42.43 -47.56
CA LEU A 541 8.01 41.77 -47.56
C LEU A 541 7.35 41.69 -48.95
N ASN A 542 7.67 42.61 -49.86
CA ASN A 542 7.07 42.63 -51.20
C ASN A 542 7.54 41.48 -52.12
N LYS A 543 8.62 40.77 -51.77
CA LYS A 543 9.21 39.70 -52.60
C LYS A 543 8.45 38.37 -52.51
N GLU A 544 7.52 38.22 -51.56
CA GLU A 544 6.82 36.96 -51.29
C GLU A 544 5.53 36.77 -52.12
N LEU A 545 4.89 37.86 -52.56
CA LEU A 545 3.56 37.84 -53.21
C LEU A 545 3.53 37.10 -54.56
N GLN A 546 4.50 37.35 -55.44
CA GLN A 546 4.48 36.82 -56.82
C GLN A 546 4.65 35.28 -56.90
N SER A 547 5.24 34.66 -55.88
CA SER A 547 5.45 33.22 -55.82
C SER A 547 4.16 32.38 -55.78
N SER A 548 3.02 33.00 -55.43
CA SER A 548 1.74 32.29 -55.24
C SER A 548 0.96 32.02 -56.53
N LEU A 549 1.19 32.78 -57.61
CA LEU A 549 0.41 32.68 -58.85
C LEU A 549 0.70 31.41 -59.68
N LEU A 550 1.97 30.99 -59.72
CA LEU A 550 2.40 29.80 -60.49
C LEU A 550 1.80 28.48 -59.96
N GLN A 551 1.45 28.43 -58.66
CA GLN A 551 0.97 27.20 -58.02
C GLN A 551 -0.43 26.77 -58.48
N GLN A 552 -1.33 27.71 -58.78
CA GLN A 552 -2.75 27.41 -59.04
C GLN A 552 -2.98 26.54 -60.28
N LYS A 553 -2.18 26.72 -61.35
CA LYS A 553 -2.43 26.10 -62.65
C LYS A 553 -2.04 24.61 -62.72
N ASN A 554 -0.98 24.21 -62.01
CA ASN A 554 -0.53 22.81 -61.93
C ASN A 554 -1.46 21.92 -61.07
N ASN A 555 -2.28 22.51 -60.20
CA ASN A 555 -3.14 21.75 -59.29
C ASN A 555 -4.29 21.03 -60.01
N ILE A 556 -4.85 21.59 -61.10
CA ILE A 556 -6.10 21.10 -61.71
C ILE A 556 -5.95 19.73 -62.40
N GLU A 557 -4.90 19.50 -63.19
CA GLU A 557 -4.72 18.22 -63.90
C GLU A 557 -4.17 17.10 -63.00
N THR A 558 -3.53 17.48 -61.89
CA THR A 558 -3.14 16.56 -60.82
C THR A 558 -4.39 15.83 -60.26
N ILE A 559 -5.47 16.58 -59.99
CA ILE A 559 -6.73 16.08 -59.40
C ILE A 559 -7.37 14.94 -60.21
N LYS A 560 -7.30 14.97 -61.55
CA LYS A 560 -7.96 13.96 -62.41
C LYS A 560 -7.27 12.60 -62.39
N LYS A 561 -5.94 12.58 -62.51
CA LYS A 561 -5.13 11.36 -62.43
C LYS A 561 -5.32 10.70 -61.07
N ASP A 562 -5.34 11.52 -60.04
CA ASP A 562 -5.37 11.05 -58.66
C ASP A 562 -6.69 10.31 -58.38
N LYS A 563 -7.86 10.76 -58.89
CA LYS A 563 -9.16 10.07 -58.71
C LYS A 563 -9.14 8.56 -59.01
N VAL A 564 -8.70 8.13 -60.20
CA VAL A 564 -8.74 6.71 -60.59
C VAL A 564 -7.78 5.89 -59.71
N THR A 565 -6.60 6.43 -59.45
CA THR A 565 -5.65 5.77 -58.54
C THR A 565 -6.16 5.76 -57.09
N TYR A 566 -6.96 6.75 -56.69
CA TYR A 566 -7.54 6.87 -55.37
C TYR A 566 -8.64 5.82 -55.14
N GLU A 567 -9.60 5.67 -56.06
CA GLU A 567 -10.68 4.66 -55.95
C GLU A 567 -10.12 3.23 -55.87
N ALA A 568 -9.12 2.87 -56.70
CA ALA A 568 -8.48 1.55 -56.65
C ALA A 568 -7.68 1.31 -55.35
N ASN A 569 -6.92 2.31 -54.89
CA ASN A 569 -6.19 2.23 -53.62
C ASN A 569 -7.15 2.13 -52.42
N LEU A 570 -8.30 2.82 -52.41
CA LEU A 570 -9.28 2.73 -51.32
C LEU A 570 -9.89 1.31 -51.19
N ASN A 571 -10.08 0.58 -52.29
CA ASN A 571 -10.55 -0.80 -52.24
C ASN A 571 -9.47 -1.77 -51.72
N ILE A 572 -8.20 -1.58 -52.09
CA ILE A 572 -7.07 -2.30 -51.47
C ILE A 572 -7.03 -2.00 -49.96
N ASN A 573 -7.17 -0.73 -49.57
CA ASN A 573 -7.17 -0.31 -48.17
C ASN A 573 -8.31 -0.96 -47.37
N ASN A 574 -9.51 -1.13 -47.94
CA ASN A 574 -10.63 -1.82 -47.26
C ASN A 574 -10.32 -3.30 -46.97
N LEU A 575 -9.67 -4.01 -47.90
CA LEU A 575 -9.23 -5.40 -47.70
C LEU A 575 -8.10 -5.52 -46.66
N GLU A 576 -7.13 -4.61 -46.72
CA GLU A 576 -6.04 -4.55 -45.74
C GLU A 576 -6.57 -4.18 -44.34
N ALA A 577 -7.53 -3.25 -44.24
CA ALA A 577 -8.18 -2.88 -42.99
C ALA A 577 -8.91 -4.07 -42.34
N ARG A 578 -9.62 -4.90 -43.11
CA ARG A 578 -10.26 -6.12 -42.59
C ARG A 578 -9.22 -7.11 -42.05
N SER A 579 -8.17 -7.38 -42.82
CA SER A 579 -7.07 -8.27 -42.42
C SER A 579 -6.39 -7.81 -41.12
N LEU A 580 -6.11 -6.50 -41.03
CA LEU A 580 -5.53 -5.86 -39.86
C LEU A 580 -6.46 -5.96 -38.63
N PHE A 581 -7.76 -5.73 -38.81
CA PHE A 581 -8.77 -5.82 -37.75
C PHE A 581 -8.87 -7.23 -37.17
N GLU A 582 -9.06 -8.25 -38.00
CA GLU A 582 -9.22 -9.65 -37.55
C GLU A 582 -7.92 -10.19 -36.92
N THR A 583 -6.75 -9.94 -37.55
CA THR A 583 -5.43 -10.27 -36.98
C THR A 583 -5.23 -9.64 -35.59
N LYS A 584 -5.66 -8.38 -35.42
CA LYS A 584 -5.53 -7.65 -34.16
C LYS A 584 -6.50 -8.18 -33.09
N ASN A 585 -7.72 -8.58 -33.45
CA ASN A 585 -8.65 -9.23 -32.53
C ASN A 585 -8.11 -10.56 -31.99
N HIS A 586 -7.56 -11.44 -32.84
CA HIS A 586 -6.95 -12.69 -32.37
C HIS A 586 -5.77 -12.45 -31.43
N ARG A 587 -4.90 -11.49 -31.74
CA ARG A 587 -3.80 -11.09 -30.84
C ARG A 587 -4.29 -10.49 -29.52
N LYS A 588 -5.31 -9.64 -29.53
CA LYS A 588 -5.90 -9.03 -28.32
C LYS A 588 -6.52 -10.08 -27.39
N ASN A 589 -7.27 -11.05 -27.93
CA ASN A 589 -7.85 -12.12 -27.12
C ASN A 589 -6.76 -12.97 -26.41
N ALA A 590 -5.67 -13.31 -27.12
CA ALA A 590 -4.54 -14.01 -26.50
C ALA A 590 -3.79 -13.13 -25.46
N LEU A 591 -3.66 -11.82 -25.71
CA LEU A 591 -3.07 -10.86 -24.77
C LEU A 591 -3.92 -10.72 -23.49
N ILE A 592 -5.25 -10.75 -23.60
CA ILE A 592 -6.18 -10.66 -22.47
C ILE A 592 -6.05 -11.86 -21.53
N GLU A 593 -6.01 -13.10 -22.04
CA GLU A 593 -5.73 -14.26 -21.19
C GLU A 593 -4.29 -14.24 -20.65
N LEU A 594 -3.30 -13.81 -21.43
CA LEU A 594 -1.93 -13.65 -20.95
C LEU A 594 -1.85 -12.71 -19.72
N GLU A 595 -2.45 -11.52 -19.79
CA GLU A 595 -2.50 -10.55 -18.68
C GLU A 595 -3.29 -11.07 -17.47
N LYS A 596 -4.40 -11.79 -17.70
CA LYS A 596 -5.16 -12.46 -16.63
C LYS A 596 -4.34 -13.53 -15.92
N ARG A 597 -3.61 -14.37 -16.64
CA ARG A 597 -2.75 -15.43 -16.05
C ARG A 597 -1.50 -14.86 -15.40
N GLN A 598 -0.90 -13.82 -15.96
CA GLN A 598 0.17 -13.09 -15.30
C GLN A 598 -0.31 -12.41 -14.02
N THR A 599 -1.50 -11.80 -14.01
CA THR A 599 -2.13 -11.23 -12.82
C THR A 599 -2.25 -12.27 -11.71
N ILE A 600 -2.78 -13.47 -12.01
CA ILE A 600 -2.86 -14.60 -11.05
C ILE A 600 -1.46 -14.99 -10.53
N ILE A 601 -0.46 -15.12 -11.41
CA ILE A 601 0.92 -15.44 -11.00
C ILE A 601 1.49 -14.40 -10.03
N HIS A 602 1.26 -13.10 -10.26
CA HIS A 602 1.72 -12.04 -9.36
C HIS A 602 0.97 -12.03 -8.03
N GLN A 603 -0.34 -12.26 -8.04
CA GLN A 603 -1.14 -12.40 -6.81
C GLN A 603 -0.66 -13.59 -5.96
N VAL A 604 -0.37 -14.75 -6.58
CA VAL A 604 0.18 -15.91 -5.87
C VAL A 604 1.53 -15.57 -5.25
N LYS A 605 2.48 -14.99 -6.00
CA LYS A 605 3.80 -14.59 -5.46
C LYS A 605 3.68 -13.67 -4.24
N ILE A 606 2.83 -12.64 -4.30
CA ILE A 606 2.63 -11.68 -3.20
C ILE A 606 1.98 -12.34 -1.98
N LYS A 607 0.99 -13.23 -2.19
CA LYS A 607 0.36 -13.98 -1.10
C LYS A 607 1.35 -14.93 -0.41
N THR A 608 2.17 -15.67 -1.18
CA THR A 608 3.23 -16.52 -0.61
C THR A 608 4.24 -15.69 0.19
N GLN A 609 4.74 -14.57 -0.36
CA GLN A 609 5.68 -13.68 0.35
C GLN A 609 5.12 -13.11 1.67
N ARG A 610 3.82 -12.83 1.73
CA ARG A 610 3.16 -12.41 2.98
C ARG A 610 3.16 -13.51 4.04
N GLN A 611 2.98 -14.76 3.63
CA GLN A 611 2.97 -15.91 4.53
C GLN A 611 4.39 -16.32 4.94
N GLU A 612 5.37 -16.28 4.01
CA GLU A 612 6.80 -16.41 4.30
C GLU A 612 7.25 -15.39 5.39
N LEU A 613 6.82 -14.12 5.28
CA LEU A 613 7.14 -13.11 6.29
C LEU A 613 6.42 -13.36 7.63
N GLN A 614 5.17 -13.81 7.61
CA GLN A 614 4.43 -14.14 8.84
C GLN A 614 5.17 -15.20 9.65
N ASN A 615 5.48 -16.34 9.03
CA ASN A 615 6.19 -17.44 9.65
C ASN A 615 7.57 -16.99 10.17
N LYS A 616 8.25 -16.08 9.45
CA LYS A 616 9.53 -15.50 9.87
C LYS A 616 9.40 -14.62 11.12
N ILE A 617 8.28 -13.91 11.26
CA ILE A 617 7.97 -13.05 12.40
C ILE A 617 7.60 -13.90 13.63
N GLU A 618 6.71 -14.86 13.47
CA GLU A 618 6.31 -15.82 14.52
C GLU A 618 7.55 -16.52 15.11
N ARG A 619 8.38 -17.13 14.26
CA ARG A 619 9.69 -17.70 14.60
C ARG A 619 10.59 -16.73 15.38
N THR A 620 10.63 -15.45 14.99
CA THR A 620 11.50 -14.45 15.64
C THR A 620 10.96 -14.01 17.01
N ILE A 621 9.63 -14.02 17.20
CA ILE A 621 8.99 -13.77 18.50
C ILE A 621 9.19 -14.97 19.45
N GLU A 622 9.12 -16.21 18.94
CA GLU A 622 9.36 -17.41 19.74
C GLU A 622 10.82 -17.52 20.21
N LEU A 623 11.79 -17.28 19.34
CA LEU A 623 13.21 -17.22 19.74
C LEU A 623 13.43 -16.16 20.84
N ALA A 624 12.84 -14.96 20.69
CA ALA A 624 12.94 -13.90 21.70
C ALA A 624 12.22 -14.24 23.03
N LYS A 625 11.20 -15.10 22.99
CA LYS A 625 10.52 -15.61 24.18
C LYS A 625 11.39 -16.64 24.91
N ASN A 626 12.00 -17.56 24.17
CA ASN A 626 12.90 -18.57 24.75
C ASN A 626 14.11 -17.91 25.43
N GLU A 627 14.68 -16.87 24.81
CA GLU A 627 15.73 -16.04 25.42
C GLU A 627 15.25 -15.34 26.72
N ALA A 628 14.05 -14.75 26.71
CA ALA A 628 13.50 -14.08 27.89
C ALA A 628 13.25 -15.06 29.06
N ASN A 629 12.76 -16.27 28.77
CA ASN A 629 12.58 -17.33 29.76
C ASN A 629 13.93 -17.77 30.38
N LEU A 630 14.98 -17.93 29.56
CA LEU A 630 16.33 -18.23 30.08
C LEU A 630 16.78 -17.15 31.07
N HIS A 631 16.62 -15.87 30.72
CA HIS A 631 17.01 -14.76 31.60
C HIS A 631 16.13 -14.62 32.87
N GLU A 632 14.89 -15.10 32.85
CA GLU A 632 14.06 -15.23 34.05
C GLU A 632 14.67 -16.26 35.02
N GLU A 633 15.09 -17.43 34.54
CA GLU A 633 15.77 -18.46 35.34
C GLU A 633 17.15 -18.00 35.84
N VAL A 634 17.93 -17.32 35.00
CA VAL A 634 19.23 -16.70 35.37
C VAL A 634 19.05 -15.71 36.53
N ASN A 635 18.09 -14.79 36.41
CA ASN A 635 17.75 -13.84 37.47
C ASN A 635 17.27 -14.56 38.74
N HIS A 636 16.42 -15.58 38.61
CA HIS A 636 15.92 -16.34 39.75
C HIS A 636 17.08 -17.00 40.54
N ASN A 637 18.02 -17.62 39.85
CA ASN A 637 19.21 -18.22 40.46
C ASN A 637 20.10 -17.17 41.15
N PHE A 638 20.35 -16.03 40.49
CA PHE A 638 21.10 -14.90 41.06
C PHE A 638 20.49 -14.37 42.37
N PHE A 639 19.16 -14.16 42.40
CA PHE A 639 18.49 -13.65 43.61
C PHE A 639 18.33 -14.70 44.70
N ASN A 640 18.20 -15.98 44.36
CA ASN A 640 18.28 -17.07 45.34
C ASN A 640 19.65 -17.08 46.03
N GLU A 641 20.74 -16.86 45.29
CA GLU A 641 22.09 -16.86 45.88
C GLU A 641 22.39 -15.61 46.70
N ALA A 642 21.85 -14.45 46.29
CA ALA A 642 21.85 -13.27 47.14
C ALA A 642 21.01 -13.45 48.43
N TYR A 643 20.06 -14.39 48.43
CA TYR A 643 19.24 -14.74 49.58
C TYR A 643 19.89 -15.82 50.49
N THR A 644 20.59 -16.81 49.94
CA THR A 644 21.38 -17.78 50.74
C THR A 644 22.51 -17.07 51.50
N LEU A 645 23.22 -16.15 50.84
CA LEU A 645 24.21 -15.25 51.46
C LEU A 645 23.62 -14.39 52.59
N TYR A 646 22.37 -13.93 52.44
CA TYR A 646 21.65 -13.23 53.51
C TYR A 646 21.36 -14.16 54.71
N GLN A 647 20.92 -15.40 54.46
CA GLN A 647 20.60 -16.36 55.52
C GLN A 647 21.84 -16.71 56.36
N ILE A 648 23.00 -16.84 55.71
CA ILE A 648 24.31 -17.00 56.38
C ILE A 648 24.57 -15.83 57.35
N GLY A 649 24.35 -14.59 56.91
CA GLY A 649 24.50 -13.40 57.77
C GLY A 649 23.57 -13.39 58.99
N GLU A 650 22.32 -13.84 58.84
CA GLU A 650 21.35 -13.97 59.93
C GLU A 650 21.73 -15.08 60.93
N GLN A 651 22.25 -16.21 60.43
CA GLN A 651 22.72 -17.32 61.26
C GLN A 651 23.99 -16.95 62.04
N ILE A 652 24.92 -16.23 61.42
CA ILE A 652 26.10 -15.67 62.09
C ILE A 652 25.71 -14.66 63.18
N THR A 653 24.65 -13.85 62.98
CA THR A 653 24.19 -12.93 64.05
C THR A 653 23.63 -13.67 65.25
N LYS A 654 22.84 -14.73 65.03
CA LYS A 654 22.33 -15.60 66.12
C LYS A 654 23.47 -16.27 66.89
N LEU A 655 24.50 -16.74 66.19
CA LEU A 655 25.72 -17.28 66.82
C LEU A 655 26.46 -16.27 67.71
N VAL A 656 26.44 -14.97 67.38
CA VAL A 656 27.02 -13.92 68.25
C VAL A 656 26.19 -13.70 69.51
N ASP A 657 24.86 -13.70 69.39
CA ASP A 657 23.94 -13.57 70.53
C ASP A 657 24.05 -14.78 71.49
N ASP A 658 24.15 -15.99 70.95
CA ASP A 658 24.38 -17.20 71.75
C ASP A 658 25.79 -17.22 72.39
N LEU A 659 26.83 -16.71 71.71
CA LEU A 659 28.16 -16.54 72.30
C LEU A 659 28.18 -15.45 73.39
N PHE A 660 27.34 -14.41 73.29
CA PHE A 660 27.21 -13.34 74.30
C PHE A 660 26.53 -13.84 75.59
N LYS A 661 25.59 -14.79 75.49
CA LYS A 661 24.91 -15.40 76.65
C LYS A 661 25.81 -16.38 77.43
N LEU A 662 26.90 -16.87 76.83
CA LEU A 662 27.84 -17.77 77.50
C LEU A 662 28.77 -16.98 78.45
N PRO A 663 29.10 -17.51 79.65
CA PRO A 663 30.07 -16.91 80.56
C PRO A 663 31.49 -17.01 79.98
N SER A 664 31.83 -16.01 79.19
CA SER A 664 33.04 -15.93 78.38
C SER A 664 33.91 -14.73 78.80
N HIS A 665 35.23 -14.87 78.68
CA HIS A 665 36.13 -13.75 78.99
C HIS A 665 35.97 -12.66 77.90
N PRO A 666 35.85 -11.35 78.24
CA PRO A 666 35.56 -10.30 77.27
C PRO A 666 36.55 -10.26 76.08
N GLU A 667 37.80 -10.61 76.32
CA GLU A 667 38.83 -10.63 75.27
C GLU A 667 38.65 -11.80 74.28
N THR A 668 38.10 -12.93 74.72
CA THR A 668 37.73 -14.06 73.85
C THR A 668 36.55 -13.69 72.96
N PHE A 669 35.55 -13.01 73.52
CA PHE A 669 34.42 -12.45 72.79
C PHE A 669 34.87 -11.43 71.72
N ARG A 670 35.77 -10.50 72.07
CA ARG A 670 36.38 -9.56 71.10
C ARG A 670 37.15 -10.26 69.98
N GLN A 671 37.94 -11.29 70.30
CA GLN A 671 38.68 -12.05 69.28
C GLN A 671 37.72 -12.76 68.30
N PHE A 672 36.60 -13.30 68.79
CA PHE A 672 35.55 -13.86 67.93
C PHE A 672 34.89 -12.79 67.04
N LEU A 673 34.51 -11.64 67.59
CA LEU A 673 33.95 -10.53 66.81
C LEU A 673 34.91 -10.03 65.71
N LYS A 674 36.22 -9.94 65.99
CA LYS A 674 37.24 -9.59 64.98
C LYS A 674 37.26 -10.60 63.83
N GLN A 675 37.09 -11.90 64.11
CA GLN A 675 37.03 -12.94 63.08
C GLN A 675 35.71 -12.87 62.27
N ILE A 676 34.60 -12.52 62.91
CA ILE A 676 33.32 -12.30 62.21
C ILE A 676 33.37 -11.09 61.28
N ASN A 677 34.04 -10.00 61.67
CA ASN A 677 34.25 -8.87 60.75
C ASN A 677 35.05 -9.27 59.50
N LEU A 678 36.04 -10.16 59.63
CA LEU A 678 36.76 -10.72 58.47
C LEU A 678 35.85 -11.57 57.57
N ILE A 679 34.93 -12.35 58.15
CA ILE A 679 33.94 -13.12 57.38
C ILE A 679 32.99 -12.20 56.61
N PHE A 680 32.48 -11.12 57.24
CA PHE A 680 31.63 -10.15 56.53
C PHE A 680 32.36 -9.37 55.43
N ILE A 681 33.68 -9.14 55.57
CA ILE A 681 34.51 -8.60 54.48
C ILE A 681 34.62 -9.61 53.33
N TYR A 682 34.91 -10.88 53.61
CA TYR A 682 34.99 -11.91 52.57
C TYR A 682 33.64 -12.10 51.84
N LEU A 683 32.52 -12.12 52.57
CA LEU A 683 31.17 -12.17 51.98
C LEU A 683 30.87 -10.94 51.11
N LYS A 684 31.40 -9.74 51.44
CA LYS A 684 31.28 -8.52 50.61
C LYS A 684 32.01 -8.69 49.28
N ASP A 685 33.22 -9.22 49.31
CA ASP A 685 34.05 -9.41 48.12
C ASP A 685 33.43 -10.46 47.18
N GLU A 686 32.92 -11.57 47.71
CA GLU A 686 32.22 -12.57 46.88
C GLU A 686 30.89 -12.06 46.32
N PHE A 687 30.10 -11.29 47.07
CA PHE A 687 28.91 -10.62 46.53
C PHE A 687 29.26 -9.74 45.32
N ASN A 688 30.35 -8.98 45.41
CA ASN A 688 30.82 -8.11 44.33
C ASN A 688 31.40 -8.91 43.14
N PHE A 689 32.00 -10.07 43.37
CA PHE A 689 32.42 -10.99 42.31
C PHE A 689 31.21 -11.59 41.57
N LEU A 690 30.22 -12.08 42.30
CA LEU A 690 29.01 -12.69 41.75
C LEU A 690 28.19 -11.69 40.92
N ILE A 691 28.06 -10.43 41.39
CA ILE A 691 27.46 -9.35 40.59
C ILE A 691 28.26 -9.07 39.30
N LYS A 692 29.60 -9.16 39.33
CA LYS A 692 30.45 -8.99 38.14
C LYS A 692 30.28 -10.14 37.12
N GLU A 693 30.19 -11.38 37.57
CA GLU A 693 29.92 -12.53 36.67
C GLU A 693 28.59 -12.34 35.92
N TYR A 694 27.48 -12.16 36.64
CA TYR A 694 26.16 -12.02 36.05
C TYR A 694 26.02 -10.77 35.16
N THR A 695 26.57 -9.62 35.58
CA THR A 695 26.64 -8.43 34.70
C THR A 695 27.45 -8.70 33.43
N THR A 696 28.49 -9.53 33.47
CA THR A 696 29.31 -9.83 32.29
C THR A 696 28.58 -10.77 31.32
N ILE A 697 27.88 -11.78 31.85
CA ILE A 697 27.01 -12.69 31.08
C ILE A 697 25.93 -11.89 30.32
N ASP A 698 25.19 -11.05 31.03
CA ASP A 698 24.10 -10.26 30.45
C ASP A 698 24.62 -9.20 29.47
N ASN A 699 25.71 -8.50 29.79
CA ASN A 699 26.32 -7.52 28.87
C ASN A 699 26.81 -8.15 27.57
N LYS A 700 27.38 -9.37 27.63
CA LYS A 700 27.81 -10.11 26.44
C LYS A 700 26.63 -10.38 25.51
N LEU A 701 25.45 -10.69 26.06
CA LEU A 701 24.22 -10.91 25.31
C LEU A 701 23.62 -9.62 24.74
N PHE A 702 23.59 -8.52 25.50
CA PHE A 702 23.22 -7.20 24.95
C PHE A 702 24.15 -6.78 23.79
N ASN A 703 25.46 -6.94 23.93
CA ASN A 703 26.43 -6.62 22.89
C ASN A 703 26.26 -7.50 21.64
N ASN A 704 26.06 -8.81 21.80
CA ASN A 704 25.78 -9.73 20.70
C ASN A 704 24.46 -9.40 19.99
N ARG A 705 23.41 -8.98 20.73
CA ARG A 705 22.12 -8.56 20.17
C ARG A 705 22.24 -7.23 19.42
N ILE A 706 23.01 -6.28 19.95
CA ILE A 706 23.33 -5.02 19.26
C ILE A 706 24.07 -5.33 17.95
N ALA A 707 25.17 -6.08 17.98
CA ALA A 707 25.94 -6.41 16.77
C ALA A 707 25.10 -7.16 15.71
N SER A 708 24.39 -8.23 16.10
CA SER A 708 23.56 -9.00 15.16
C SER A 708 22.38 -8.21 14.58
N MET A 709 21.73 -7.35 15.38
CA MET A 709 20.60 -6.53 14.91
C MET A 709 21.01 -5.25 14.19
N THR A 710 22.15 -4.62 14.48
CA THR A 710 22.54 -3.34 13.86
C THR A 710 23.54 -3.50 12.72
N GLU A 711 24.37 -4.55 12.72
CA GLU A 711 25.41 -4.73 11.70
C GLU A 711 24.93 -5.63 10.57
N HIS A 712 24.55 -6.89 10.86
CA HIS A 712 24.17 -7.85 9.81
C HIS A 712 22.86 -7.45 9.09
N LYS A 713 21.82 -7.07 9.84
CA LYS A 713 20.53 -6.56 9.30
C LYS A 713 20.72 -5.36 8.37
N TYR A 714 21.61 -4.43 8.73
CA TYR A 714 21.83 -3.22 7.95
C TYR A 714 22.80 -3.44 6.80
N ARG A 715 23.76 -4.36 6.91
CA ARG A 715 24.58 -4.81 5.78
C ARG A 715 23.71 -5.41 4.67
N ILE A 716 22.79 -6.32 5.00
CA ILE A 716 21.84 -6.88 4.03
C ILE A 716 20.97 -5.79 3.41
N LYS A 717 20.38 -4.88 4.21
CA LYS A 717 19.60 -3.76 3.67
C LYS A 717 20.42 -2.81 2.78
N HIS A 718 21.69 -2.63 3.08
CA HIS A 718 22.62 -1.80 2.30
C HIS A 718 22.94 -2.50 0.96
N GLU A 719 23.24 -3.79 0.98
CA GLU A 719 23.36 -4.64 -0.21
C GLU A 719 22.07 -4.63 -1.05
N GLU A 720 20.88 -4.72 -0.45
CA GLU A 720 19.59 -4.60 -1.13
C GLU A 720 19.41 -3.22 -1.80
N ILE A 721 19.73 -2.12 -1.10
CA ILE A 721 19.68 -0.76 -1.66
C ILE A 721 20.63 -0.65 -2.85
N ILE A 722 21.90 -1.05 -2.68
CA ILE A 722 22.89 -1.07 -3.76
C ILE A 722 22.37 -1.88 -4.94
N ASN A 723 21.90 -3.11 -4.72
CA ASN A 723 21.42 -4.00 -5.78
C ASN A 723 20.17 -3.46 -6.50
N ILE A 724 19.26 -2.78 -5.81
CA ILE A 724 18.09 -2.15 -6.43
C ILE A 724 18.52 -0.96 -7.30
N PHE A 725 19.39 -0.09 -6.80
CA PHE A 725 19.83 1.08 -7.57
C PHE A 725 20.80 0.71 -8.70
N SER A 726 21.75 -0.20 -8.47
CA SER A 726 22.69 -0.68 -9.49
C SER A 726 21.97 -1.40 -10.64
N ASN A 727 20.99 -2.28 -10.37
CA ASN A 727 20.21 -2.90 -11.45
C ASN A 727 19.43 -1.88 -12.28
N ASN A 728 18.87 -0.84 -11.66
CA ASN A 728 18.18 0.23 -12.38
C ASN A 728 19.14 1.12 -13.18
N ILE A 729 20.32 1.42 -12.63
CA ILE A 729 21.39 2.16 -13.32
C ILE A 729 21.89 1.34 -14.51
N ASN A 730 22.29 0.08 -14.30
CA ASN A 730 22.75 -0.84 -15.35
C ASN A 730 21.73 -1.00 -16.50
N GLN A 731 20.43 -1.02 -16.21
CA GLN A 731 19.39 -1.06 -17.27
C GLN A 731 19.29 0.24 -18.08
N ILE A 732 19.52 1.39 -17.45
CA ILE A 732 19.53 2.70 -18.13
C ILE A 732 20.85 2.89 -18.88
N GLU A 733 21.97 2.44 -18.32
CA GLU A 733 23.28 2.39 -18.96
C GLU A 733 23.30 1.45 -20.17
N ALA A 734 22.68 0.26 -20.10
CA ALA A 734 22.55 -0.63 -21.25
C ALA A 734 21.83 0.06 -22.42
N LYS A 735 20.71 0.75 -22.15
CA LYS A 735 19.98 1.55 -23.16
C LYS A 735 20.78 2.74 -23.67
N ARG A 736 21.52 3.42 -22.79
CA ARG A 736 22.43 4.52 -23.14
C ARG A 736 23.55 4.03 -24.06
N ASN A 737 24.17 2.90 -23.73
CA ASN A 737 25.25 2.29 -24.50
C ASN A 737 24.75 1.72 -25.84
N GLU A 738 23.53 1.20 -25.89
CA GLU A 738 22.87 0.82 -27.15
C GLU A 738 22.63 2.04 -28.06
N LEU A 739 22.13 3.15 -27.52
CA LEU A 739 21.97 4.41 -28.26
C LEU A 739 23.31 5.04 -28.67
N LEU A 740 24.35 4.92 -27.85
CA LEU A 740 25.71 5.36 -28.20
C LEU A 740 26.32 4.49 -29.30
N LYS A 741 26.10 3.18 -29.27
CA LYS A 741 26.52 2.28 -30.36
C LYS A 741 25.80 2.61 -31.67
N GLN A 742 24.48 2.84 -31.64
CA GLN A 742 23.73 3.31 -32.82
C GLN A 742 24.25 4.67 -33.34
N TYR A 743 24.64 5.57 -32.43
CA TYR A 743 25.27 6.85 -32.78
C TYR A 743 26.64 6.65 -33.44
N GLU A 744 27.49 5.77 -32.92
CA GLU A 744 28.80 5.41 -33.50
C GLU A 744 28.66 4.72 -34.87
N ASP A 745 27.70 3.80 -35.01
CA ASP A 745 27.38 3.13 -36.27
C ASP A 745 26.98 4.16 -37.35
N ILE A 746 26.08 5.11 -37.03
CA ILE A 746 25.68 6.18 -37.96
C ILE A 746 26.84 7.15 -38.24
N GLN A 747 27.67 7.47 -37.24
CA GLN A 747 28.86 8.29 -37.43
C GLN A 747 29.87 7.62 -38.38
N SER A 748 30.04 6.29 -38.29
CA SER A 748 30.87 5.52 -39.22
C SER A 748 30.31 5.56 -40.65
N GLN A 749 28.99 5.47 -40.80
CA GLN A 749 28.31 5.60 -42.10
C GLN A 749 28.50 7.00 -42.70
N ILE A 750 28.44 8.06 -41.89
CA ILE A 750 28.73 9.43 -42.35
C ILE A 750 30.17 9.55 -42.86
N VAL A 751 31.16 8.96 -42.18
CA VAL A 751 32.56 8.95 -42.64
C VAL A 751 32.69 8.21 -43.97
N LEU A 752 32.00 7.09 -44.16
CA LEU A 752 31.96 6.36 -45.45
C LEU A 752 31.29 7.18 -46.56
N ILE A 753 30.17 7.85 -46.27
CA ILE A 753 29.48 8.76 -47.19
C ILE A 753 30.39 9.92 -47.59
N GLN A 754 31.12 10.52 -46.64
CA GLN A 754 32.08 11.59 -46.91
C GLN A 754 33.24 11.14 -47.79
N LYS A 755 33.83 9.96 -47.51
CA LYS A 755 34.88 9.36 -48.36
C LYS A 755 34.38 9.12 -49.79
N LYS A 756 33.19 8.52 -49.95
CA LYS A 756 32.59 8.28 -51.28
C LYS A 756 32.26 9.59 -52.01
N LYS A 757 31.74 10.59 -51.30
CA LYS A 757 31.46 11.93 -51.85
C LYS A 757 32.73 12.63 -52.33
N ALA A 758 33.84 12.53 -51.58
CA ALA A 758 35.14 13.10 -51.98
C ALA A 758 35.70 12.41 -53.23
N LEU A 759 35.61 11.08 -53.30
CA LEU A 759 35.97 10.30 -54.49
C LEU A 759 35.15 10.75 -55.71
N ASN A 760 33.82 10.85 -55.58
CA ASN A 760 32.95 11.29 -56.67
C ASN A 760 33.25 12.73 -57.12
N HIS A 761 33.62 13.65 -56.22
CA HIS A 761 34.08 15.00 -56.61
C HIS A 761 35.38 14.93 -57.42
N SER A 762 36.37 14.18 -56.96
CA SER A 762 37.64 13.99 -57.68
C SER A 762 37.44 13.41 -59.08
N ILE A 763 36.53 12.44 -59.23
CA ILE A 763 36.16 11.86 -60.52
C ILE A 763 35.47 12.91 -61.43
N VAL A 764 34.53 13.70 -60.89
CA VAL A 764 33.88 14.80 -61.65
C VAL A 764 34.91 15.84 -62.10
N ASP A 765 35.84 16.25 -61.24
CA ASP A 765 36.90 17.20 -61.58
C ASP A 765 37.85 16.65 -62.66
N ASN A 766 38.15 15.35 -62.62
CA ASN A 766 38.94 14.69 -63.66
C ASN A 766 38.18 14.64 -65.00
N TYR A 767 36.89 14.29 -65.04
CA TYR A 767 36.09 14.37 -66.27
C TYR A 767 35.97 15.81 -66.80
N LEU A 768 35.89 16.81 -65.92
CA LEU A 768 35.89 18.23 -66.31
C LEU A 768 37.24 18.69 -66.88
N LYS A 769 38.37 18.18 -66.36
CA LYS A 769 39.71 18.41 -66.94
C LYS A 769 39.89 17.73 -68.29
N ILE A 770 39.43 16.48 -68.44
CA ILE A 770 39.44 15.73 -69.71
C ILE A 770 38.64 16.51 -70.78
N ASN A 771 37.40 16.89 -70.46
CA ASN A 771 36.55 17.68 -71.35
C ASN A 771 37.17 19.02 -71.81
N LYS A 772 38.02 19.65 -70.99
CA LYS A 772 38.76 20.88 -71.35
C LYS A 772 39.93 20.62 -72.29
N ASN A 773 40.62 19.50 -72.14
CA ASN A 773 41.87 19.19 -72.86
C ASN A 773 41.67 18.40 -74.17
N GLU A 774 40.47 17.87 -74.41
CA GLU A 774 40.14 17.02 -75.58
C GLU A 774 40.25 17.78 -76.93
N LYS A 775 41.03 17.26 -77.89
CA LYS A 775 41.20 17.82 -79.25
C LYS A 775 40.83 16.88 -80.42
N SER A 776 40.27 15.69 -80.15
CA SER A 776 40.01 14.67 -81.19
C SER A 776 38.75 14.92 -82.04
N ARG A 777 38.65 14.30 -83.22
CA ARG A 777 37.48 14.40 -84.12
C ARG A 777 36.15 13.94 -83.49
N ASN A 778 36.18 13.10 -82.45
CA ASN A 778 34.98 12.62 -81.73
C ASN A 778 34.57 13.48 -80.51
N LYS A 779 35.13 14.68 -80.35
CA LYS A 779 34.93 15.59 -79.20
C LYS A 779 33.46 15.75 -78.76
N LYS A 780 32.50 15.92 -79.68
CA LYS A 780 31.07 16.08 -79.32
C LYS A 780 30.46 14.83 -78.68
N ALA A 781 30.82 13.63 -79.15
CA ALA A 781 30.29 12.38 -78.61
C ALA A 781 30.87 12.08 -77.22
N LEU A 782 32.20 12.24 -77.07
CA LEU A 782 32.89 11.96 -75.80
C LEU A 782 32.53 12.98 -74.72
N ILE A 783 32.44 14.28 -75.04
CA ILE A 783 31.93 15.29 -74.10
C ILE A 783 30.48 15.01 -73.71
N LYS A 784 29.62 14.55 -74.64
CA LYS A 784 28.23 14.18 -74.31
C LYS A 784 28.19 12.99 -73.34
N TYR A 785 28.99 11.95 -73.58
CA TYR A 785 29.13 10.80 -72.68
C TYR A 785 29.65 11.22 -71.29
N ASN A 786 30.75 11.96 -71.24
CA ASN A 786 31.31 12.48 -69.98
C ASN A 786 30.33 13.40 -69.25
N ASN A 787 29.53 14.21 -69.96
CA ASN A 787 28.50 15.05 -69.34
C ASN A 787 27.32 14.24 -68.78
N VAL A 788 26.94 13.12 -69.40
CA VAL A 788 25.99 12.16 -68.81
C VAL A 788 26.59 11.56 -67.53
N GLN A 789 27.86 11.13 -67.56
CA GLN A 789 28.51 10.54 -66.39
C GLN A 789 28.71 11.54 -65.25
N ILE A 790 29.08 12.79 -65.56
CA ILE A 790 29.13 13.91 -64.60
C ILE A 790 27.73 14.17 -64.02
N LYS A 791 26.66 14.09 -64.81
CA LYS A 791 25.29 14.25 -64.31
C LYS A 791 24.92 13.13 -63.33
N VAL A 792 25.18 11.87 -63.68
CA VAL A 792 24.97 10.70 -62.80
C VAL A 792 25.73 10.87 -61.48
N LEU A 793 27.02 11.24 -61.54
CA LEU A 793 27.84 11.46 -60.34
C LEU A 793 27.38 12.67 -59.51
N LYS A 794 26.90 13.75 -60.14
CA LYS A 794 26.32 14.91 -59.44
C LYS A 794 25.00 14.58 -58.76
N ASP A 795 24.16 13.77 -59.40
CA ASP A 795 22.89 13.32 -58.80
C ASP A 795 23.15 12.29 -57.69
N GLU A 796 24.18 11.44 -57.81
CA GLU A 796 24.67 10.61 -56.69
C GLU A 796 25.23 11.47 -55.54
N ILE A 797 26.00 12.53 -55.81
CA ILE A 797 26.46 13.48 -54.79
C ILE A 797 25.29 14.16 -54.08
N LYS A 798 24.20 14.53 -54.79
CA LYS A 798 22.99 15.06 -54.16
C LYS A 798 22.30 14.02 -53.27
N LEU A 799 22.23 12.76 -53.70
CA LEU A 799 21.69 11.67 -52.90
C LEU A 799 22.53 11.44 -51.64
N LEU A 800 23.86 11.40 -51.76
CA LEU A 800 24.78 11.30 -50.63
C LEU A 800 24.66 12.49 -49.67
N ASN A 801 24.46 13.72 -50.16
CA ASN A 801 24.16 14.89 -49.32
C ASN A 801 22.84 14.75 -48.56
N LYS A 802 21.79 14.23 -49.22
CA LYS A 802 20.49 13.98 -48.57
C LYS A 802 20.64 12.94 -47.46
N ASN A 803 21.27 11.81 -47.76
CA ASN A 803 21.52 10.75 -46.79
C ASN A 803 22.38 11.25 -45.62
N GLN A 804 23.44 12.03 -45.87
CA GLN A 804 24.26 12.65 -44.82
C GLN A 804 23.42 13.58 -43.91
N ASN A 805 22.51 14.37 -44.49
CA ASN A 805 21.63 15.26 -43.73
C ASN A 805 20.55 14.50 -42.93
N GLU A 806 20.08 13.36 -43.42
CA GLU A 806 19.16 12.46 -42.70
C GLU A 806 19.91 11.78 -41.53
N SER A 807 21.10 11.23 -41.75
CA SER A 807 21.97 10.69 -40.71
C SER A 807 22.33 11.73 -39.63
N ASN A 808 22.63 12.98 -40.02
CA ASN A 808 22.88 14.08 -39.07
C ASN A 808 21.64 14.40 -38.21
N LYS A 809 20.44 14.41 -38.80
CA LYS A 809 19.18 14.60 -38.06
C LYS A 809 18.91 13.44 -37.11
N GLU A 810 19.29 12.22 -37.49
CA GLU A 810 19.15 11.03 -36.64
C GLU A 810 20.14 11.05 -35.46
N ILE A 811 21.39 11.46 -35.69
CA ILE A 811 22.37 11.76 -34.64
C ILE A 811 21.82 12.76 -33.61
N ILE A 812 21.21 13.86 -34.06
CA ILE A 812 20.58 14.86 -33.16
C ILE A 812 19.38 14.27 -32.40
N ARG A 813 18.62 13.36 -33.01
CA ARG A 813 17.51 12.65 -32.34
C ARG A 813 18.03 11.65 -31.29
N LEU A 814 19.15 10.97 -31.54
CA LEU A 814 19.77 10.04 -30.61
C LEU A 814 20.41 10.79 -29.42
N SER A 815 21.17 11.86 -29.67
CA SER A 815 21.80 12.65 -28.59
C SER A 815 20.76 13.28 -27.65
N ASN A 816 19.66 13.80 -28.20
CA ASN A 816 18.52 14.30 -27.41
C ASN A 816 17.81 13.22 -26.57
N LYS A 817 17.94 11.92 -26.94
CA LYS A 817 17.45 10.79 -26.13
C LYS A 817 18.45 10.36 -25.04
N VAL A 818 19.75 10.59 -25.22
CA VAL A 818 20.79 10.24 -24.23
C VAL A 818 20.79 11.21 -23.02
N ILE A 819 20.70 12.52 -23.26
CA ILE A 819 20.69 13.55 -22.20
C ILE A 819 19.69 13.29 -21.04
N PRO A 820 18.42 12.90 -21.28
CA PRO A 820 17.50 12.58 -20.19
C PRO A 820 17.85 11.28 -19.45
N LEU A 821 18.54 10.32 -20.07
CA LEU A 821 19.02 9.09 -19.41
C LEU A 821 20.18 9.41 -18.46
N ASP A 822 21.16 10.22 -18.86
CA ASP A 822 22.24 10.70 -17.97
C ASP A 822 21.67 11.45 -16.75
N LYS A 823 20.63 12.27 -16.96
CA LYS A 823 19.91 12.94 -15.86
C LYS A 823 19.11 11.97 -14.98
N GLN A 824 18.69 10.81 -15.49
CA GLN A 824 18.06 9.76 -14.68
C GLN A 824 19.09 8.99 -13.85
N ILE A 825 20.24 8.62 -14.42
CA ILE A 825 21.35 7.97 -13.69
C ILE A 825 21.76 8.83 -12.50
N LYS A 826 22.11 10.10 -12.73
CA LYS A 826 22.50 11.04 -11.64
C LYS A 826 21.42 11.25 -10.57
N ARG A 827 20.14 11.11 -10.93
CA ARG A 827 19.01 11.15 -9.97
C ARG A 827 18.88 9.85 -9.17
N LEU A 828 19.21 8.69 -9.75
CA LEU A 828 19.23 7.41 -9.06
C LEU A 828 20.43 7.32 -8.11
N GLU A 829 21.63 7.70 -8.54
CA GLU A 829 22.83 7.79 -7.69
C GLU A 829 22.60 8.68 -6.46
N LYS A 830 21.98 9.86 -6.65
CA LYS A 830 21.64 10.73 -5.51
C LYS A 830 20.60 10.07 -4.59
N ARG A 831 19.57 9.43 -5.14
CA ARG A 831 18.55 8.71 -4.35
C ARG A 831 19.12 7.51 -3.60
N GLN A 832 20.14 6.86 -4.15
CA GLN A 832 20.88 5.80 -3.48
C GLN A 832 21.59 6.36 -2.23
N LYS A 833 22.39 7.43 -2.38
CA LYS A 833 23.03 8.10 -1.23
C LYS A 833 22.03 8.59 -0.18
N ASP A 834 20.95 9.25 -0.62
CA ASP A 834 19.86 9.68 0.28
C ASP A 834 19.20 8.50 1.03
N ALA A 835 19.20 7.28 0.44
CA ALA A 835 18.65 6.07 1.05
C ALA A 835 19.65 5.39 2.00
N GLU A 836 20.94 5.34 1.64
CA GLU A 836 22.04 4.86 2.48
C GLU A 836 22.18 5.72 3.75
N GLU A 837 22.10 7.05 3.62
CA GLU A 837 22.15 7.97 4.78
C GLU A 837 20.93 7.79 5.70
N ARG A 838 19.73 7.58 5.14
CA ARG A 838 18.52 7.26 5.93
C ARG A 838 18.66 5.90 6.63
N LEU A 839 19.26 4.91 5.96
CA LEU A 839 19.52 3.60 6.52
C LEU A 839 20.49 3.69 7.70
N ASN A 840 21.58 4.45 7.57
CA ASN A 840 22.54 4.68 8.66
C ASN A 840 21.91 5.43 9.84
N ASN A 841 21.09 6.47 9.57
CA ASN A 841 20.33 7.16 10.60
C ASN A 841 19.30 6.26 11.31
N GLN A 842 18.74 5.27 10.63
CA GLN A 842 17.90 4.24 11.26
C GLN A 842 18.72 3.29 12.12
N ARG A 843 19.93 2.89 11.69
CA ARG A 843 20.86 2.04 12.46
C ARG A 843 21.14 2.65 13.82
N HIS A 844 21.64 3.89 13.85
CA HIS A 844 21.96 4.59 15.10
C HIS A 844 20.74 4.82 16.02
N ARG A 845 19.54 4.97 15.46
CA ARG A 845 18.30 5.08 16.26
C ARG A 845 17.86 3.76 16.89
N GLU A 846 18.02 2.62 16.19
CA GLU A 846 17.77 1.31 16.79
C GLU A 846 18.85 0.97 17.83
N GLU A 847 20.12 1.16 17.49
CA GLU A 847 21.29 0.99 18.35
C GLU A 847 21.15 1.75 19.68
N PHE A 848 20.78 3.05 19.61
CA PHE A 848 20.58 3.88 20.80
C PHE A 848 19.46 3.38 21.73
N LYS A 849 18.41 2.73 21.21
CA LYS A 849 17.37 2.11 22.08
C LYS A 849 17.97 0.99 22.92
N TYR A 850 18.73 0.08 22.30
CA TYR A 850 19.33 -1.06 22.99
C TYR A 850 20.43 -0.63 23.95
N LEU A 851 21.29 0.32 23.56
CA LEU A 851 22.28 0.92 24.46
C LEU A 851 21.63 1.62 25.68
N LYS A 852 20.45 2.22 25.52
CA LYS A 852 19.71 2.81 26.65
C LYS A 852 19.18 1.74 27.61
N LEU A 853 18.66 0.62 27.11
CA LEU A 853 18.22 -0.51 27.94
C LEU A 853 19.41 -1.16 28.66
N GLN A 854 20.51 -1.40 27.95
CA GLN A 854 21.74 -1.92 28.53
C GLN A 854 22.27 -1.02 29.65
N LYS A 855 22.28 0.31 29.46
CA LYS A 855 22.65 1.26 30.53
C LYS A 855 21.70 1.21 31.73
N LYS A 856 20.39 1.08 31.50
CA LYS A 856 19.39 0.90 32.58
C LYS A 856 19.69 -0.37 33.38
N HIS A 857 20.01 -1.46 32.68
CA HIS A 857 20.34 -2.77 33.26
C HIS A 857 21.65 -2.74 34.08
N ILE A 858 22.73 -2.19 33.51
CA ILE A 858 24.00 -1.94 34.22
C ILE A 858 23.79 -1.08 35.46
N ASN A 859 22.99 -0.01 35.37
CA ASN A 859 22.69 0.85 36.51
C ASN A 859 21.91 0.10 37.60
N SER A 860 20.97 -0.79 37.25
CA SER A 860 20.26 -1.62 38.22
C SER A 860 21.22 -2.52 39.03
N TYR A 861 22.24 -3.08 38.39
CA TYR A 861 23.30 -3.86 39.07
C TYR A 861 24.28 -3.00 39.88
N LEU A 862 24.66 -1.81 39.40
CA LEU A 862 25.48 -0.87 40.17
C LEU A 862 24.74 -0.39 41.42
N ASP A 863 23.46 -0.06 41.32
CA ASP A 863 22.60 0.23 42.46
C ASP A 863 22.48 -0.96 43.42
N PHE A 864 22.46 -2.18 42.89
CA PHE A 864 22.41 -3.40 43.71
C PHE A 864 23.69 -3.57 44.53
N SER A 865 24.88 -3.54 43.88
CA SER A 865 26.19 -3.57 44.55
C SER A 865 26.35 -2.45 45.57
N ASN A 866 26.13 -1.19 45.19
CA ASN A 866 26.27 -0.03 46.08
C ASN A 866 25.37 -0.10 47.34
N ASN A 867 24.18 -0.70 47.25
CA ASN A 867 23.32 -0.90 48.41
C ASN A 867 23.71 -2.12 49.25
N LEU A 868 24.23 -3.17 48.62
CA LEU A 868 24.82 -4.32 49.31
C LEU A 868 26.01 -3.89 50.16
N GLU A 869 26.97 -3.17 49.56
CA GLU A 869 28.15 -2.68 50.26
C GLU A 869 27.78 -1.83 51.47
N LYS A 870 26.92 -0.82 51.30
CA LYS A 870 26.45 0.02 52.42
C LYS A 870 25.83 -0.78 53.55
N ARG A 871 25.10 -1.86 53.24
CA ARG A 871 24.44 -2.69 54.26
C ARG A 871 25.43 -3.58 55.00
N ILE A 872 26.40 -4.16 54.30
CA ILE A 872 27.47 -4.95 54.92
C ILE A 872 28.39 -4.03 55.74
N ASP A 873 28.71 -2.84 55.24
CA ASP A 873 29.48 -1.83 55.97
C ASP A 873 28.77 -1.40 57.27
N ILE A 874 27.44 -1.27 57.27
CA ILE A 874 26.68 -1.06 58.52
C ILE A 874 26.86 -2.24 59.49
N ILE A 875 26.83 -3.49 59.01
CA ILE A 875 27.03 -4.68 59.87
C ILE A 875 28.45 -4.70 60.46
N ILE A 876 29.47 -4.52 59.62
CA ILE A 876 30.88 -4.44 60.04
C ILE A 876 31.08 -3.33 61.07
N ASN A 877 30.57 -2.12 60.81
CA ASN A 877 30.65 -1.00 61.75
C ASN A 877 29.90 -1.26 63.06
N THR A 878 28.79 -2.02 63.02
CA THR A 878 28.03 -2.36 64.23
C THR A 878 28.83 -3.33 65.10
N PHE A 879 29.43 -4.37 64.53
CA PHE A 879 30.33 -5.27 65.25
C PHE A 879 31.62 -4.57 65.70
N GLN A 880 32.17 -3.65 64.89
CA GLN A 880 33.33 -2.83 65.30
C GLN A 880 33.01 -2.01 66.55
N SER A 881 31.82 -1.39 66.62
CA SER A 881 31.36 -0.65 67.81
C SER A 881 31.11 -1.53 69.05
N LEU A 882 30.99 -2.86 68.90
CA LEU A 882 30.97 -3.82 70.00
C LEU A 882 32.40 -4.20 70.45
N ILE A 883 33.37 -4.26 69.51
CA ILE A 883 34.79 -4.52 69.79
C ILE A 883 35.43 -3.35 70.56
N ASP A 884 35.20 -2.12 70.08
CA ASP A 884 35.84 -0.90 70.59
C ASP A 884 35.39 -0.51 72.01
N LYS A 885 34.30 -1.11 72.51
CA LYS A 885 33.74 -0.77 73.82
C LYS A 885 34.42 -1.55 74.95
N ALA A 886 34.86 -0.85 75.99
CA ALA A 886 35.58 -1.44 77.13
C ALA A 886 34.74 -2.51 77.87
N TYR A 887 33.45 -2.23 78.10
CA TYR A 887 32.48 -3.13 78.73
C TYR A 887 31.16 -3.12 77.95
N LEU A 888 30.57 -4.30 77.76
CA LEU A 888 29.29 -4.50 77.09
C LEU A 888 28.17 -4.67 78.13
N SER A 889 27.17 -3.80 78.09
CA SER A 889 25.93 -3.96 78.87
C SER A 889 24.83 -4.57 78.00
N ASN A 890 23.94 -5.36 78.59
CA ASN A 890 22.84 -6.01 77.85
C ASN A 890 22.03 -5.01 77.02
N ASN A 891 21.65 -3.86 77.59
CA ASN A 891 20.93 -2.79 76.88
C ASN A 891 21.71 -2.19 75.70
N TYR A 892 23.04 -2.24 75.70
CA TYR A 892 23.82 -1.80 74.54
C TYR A 892 23.90 -2.91 73.48
N PHE A 893 24.08 -4.16 73.89
CA PHE A 893 24.11 -5.30 72.99
C PHE A 893 22.78 -5.45 72.22
N THR A 894 21.63 -5.48 72.92
CA THR A 894 20.30 -5.56 72.27
C THR A 894 19.98 -4.35 71.38
N ASN A 895 20.48 -3.16 71.71
CA ASN A 895 20.37 -1.97 70.85
C ASN A 895 21.23 -2.03 69.57
N GLN A 896 22.28 -2.87 69.54
CA GLN A 896 23.08 -3.11 68.33
C GLN A 896 22.54 -4.30 67.54
N GLU A 897 22.12 -5.36 68.23
CA GLU A 897 21.41 -6.52 67.66
C GLU A 897 20.16 -6.06 66.87
N THR A 898 19.26 -5.30 67.50
CA THR A 898 18.04 -4.78 66.85
C THR A 898 18.32 -3.90 65.63
N LYS A 899 19.45 -3.18 65.58
CA LYS A 899 19.88 -2.46 64.36
C LYS A 899 20.31 -3.41 63.26
N ILE A 900 21.05 -4.48 63.59
CA ILE A 900 21.44 -5.50 62.62
C ILE A 900 20.19 -6.21 62.09
N SER A 901 19.30 -6.69 62.95
CA SER A 901 18.02 -7.32 62.56
C SER A 901 17.16 -6.41 61.68
N LYS A 902 17.13 -5.10 61.96
CA LYS A 902 16.40 -4.10 61.14
C LYS A 902 17.05 -3.88 59.76
N ASN A 903 18.39 -3.88 59.69
CA ASN A 903 19.12 -3.78 58.42
C ASN A 903 18.90 -5.04 57.55
N ILE A 904 19.00 -6.22 58.20
CA ILE A 904 18.71 -7.56 57.67
C ILE A 904 17.28 -7.62 57.08
N LEU A 905 16.23 -7.30 57.85
CA LEU A 905 14.85 -7.25 57.34
C LEU A 905 14.68 -6.26 56.18
N GLY A 906 15.38 -5.12 56.24
CA GLY A 906 15.38 -4.14 55.16
C GLY A 906 16.02 -4.64 53.86
N PHE A 907 16.83 -5.71 53.90
CA PHE A 907 17.51 -6.26 52.72
C PHE A 907 16.61 -7.20 51.89
N ILE A 908 15.78 -8.03 52.53
CA ILE A 908 14.81 -8.90 51.82
C ILE A 908 13.88 -8.07 50.94
N ASN A 909 13.29 -7.00 51.47
CA ASN A 909 12.42 -6.11 50.71
C ASN A 909 13.14 -5.44 49.53
N PHE A 910 14.45 -5.19 49.66
CA PHE A 910 15.28 -4.64 48.59
C PHE A 910 15.59 -5.68 47.50
N LEU A 911 15.91 -6.92 47.88
CA LEU A 911 16.11 -8.05 46.95
C LEU A 911 14.88 -8.26 46.05
N VAL A 912 13.69 -8.35 46.64
CA VAL A 912 12.43 -8.56 45.90
C VAL A 912 12.16 -7.41 44.91
N LEU A 913 12.37 -6.15 45.33
CA LEU A 913 12.20 -4.99 44.46
C LEU A 913 13.19 -4.99 43.29
N LYS A 914 14.47 -5.34 43.54
CA LYS A 914 15.50 -5.38 42.48
C LYS A 914 15.35 -6.60 41.56
N GLN A 915 14.82 -7.71 42.03
CA GLN A 915 14.43 -8.85 41.20
C GLN A 915 13.32 -8.45 40.21
N GLN A 916 12.28 -7.77 40.70
CA GLN A 916 11.23 -7.24 39.83
C GLN A 916 11.77 -6.19 38.84
N GLU A 917 12.70 -5.32 39.25
CA GLU A 917 13.31 -4.33 38.35
C GLU A 917 14.10 -4.99 37.19
N LEU A 918 14.93 -6.01 37.49
CA LEU A 918 15.70 -6.73 36.47
C LEU A 918 14.83 -7.60 35.55
N LEU A 919 13.80 -8.27 36.08
CA LEU A 919 12.81 -9.00 35.26
C LEU A 919 12.02 -8.06 34.34
N ASN A 920 11.62 -6.89 34.82
CA ASN A 920 10.95 -5.89 34.00
C ASN A 920 11.81 -5.39 32.83
N ASN A 921 13.14 -5.32 33.00
CA ASN A 921 14.06 -4.95 31.90
C ASN A 921 14.08 -6.01 30.77
N TRP A 922 14.05 -7.29 31.11
CA TRP A 922 13.96 -8.39 30.14
C TRP A 922 12.59 -8.44 29.45
N LEU A 923 11.51 -8.24 30.20
CA LEU A 923 10.17 -8.12 29.66
C LEU A 923 10.02 -6.90 28.72
N GLU A 924 10.66 -5.76 29.05
CA GLU A 924 10.73 -4.57 28.19
C GLU A 924 11.45 -4.88 26.86
N LEU A 925 12.55 -5.64 26.90
CA LEU A 925 13.29 -6.08 25.70
C LEU A 925 12.48 -7.03 24.81
N PHE A 926 11.78 -8.00 25.41
CA PHE A 926 10.87 -8.91 24.69
C PHE A 926 9.74 -8.13 24.03
N ASN A 927 9.05 -7.27 24.78
CA ASN A 927 7.93 -6.47 24.28
C ASN A 927 8.37 -5.53 23.14
N ILE A 928 9.54 -4.89 23.24
CA ILE A 928 10.09 -4.06 22.15
C ILE A 928 10.37 -4.91 20.90
N THR A 929 10.93 -6.11 21.07
CA THR A 929 11.19 -7.03 19.95
C THR A 929 9.88 -7.42 19.26
N LYS A 930 8.86 -7.81 20.04
CA LYS A 930 7.53 -8.16 19.54
C LYS A 930 6.84 -6.99 18.83
N ASP A 931 6.78 -5.81 19.46
CA ASP A 931 6.18 -4.59 18.90
C ASP A 931 6.80 -4.21 17.56
N ASP A 932 8.13 -4.27 17.43
CA ASP A 932 8.80 -3.92 16.19
C ASP A 932 8.58 -5.00 15.10
N GLN A 933 8.45 -6.29 15.44
CA GLN A 933 8.01 -7.33 14.47
C GLN A 933 6.54 -7.15 14.05
N ASP A 934 5.62 -6.92 14.99
CA ASP A 934 4.19 -6.71 14.70
C ASP A 934 3.97 -5.48 13.81
N ARG A 935 4.76 -4.41 14.03
CA ARG A 935 4.80 -3.23 13.15
C ARG A 935 5.35 -3.57 11.77
N MET A 936 6.37 -4.42 11.67
CA MET A 936 6.88 -4.90 10.38
C MET A 936 5.82 -5.71 9.62
N TYR A 937 5.11 -6.62 10.29
CA TYR A 937 3.98 -7.34 9.70
C TYR A 937 2.88 -6.39 9.23
N ALA A 938 2.40 -5.50 10.10
CA ALA A 938 1.31 -4.58 9.79
C ALA A 938 1.65 -3.63 8.60
N ASN A 939 2.91 -3.19 8.50
CA ASN A 939 3.37 -2.41 7.35
C ASN A 939 3.46 -3.25 6.07
N PHE A 940 3.94 -4.50 6.15
CA PHE A 940 4.00 -5.40 5.00
C PHE A 940 2.61 -5.83 4.52
N VAL A 941 1.65 -6.04 5.42
CA VAL A 941 0.24 -6.29 5.06
C VAL A 941 -0.34 -5.10 4.30
N LYS A 942 -0.04 -3.86 4.72
CA LYS A 942 -0.47 -2.65 3.99
C LYS A 942 0.16 -2.55 2.60
N THR A 943 1.47 -2.79 2.46
CA THR A 943 2.14 -2.72 1.15
C THR A 943 1.74 -3.85 0.21
N THR A 944 1.55 -5.07 0.72
CA THR A 944 1.07 -6.22 -0.09
C THR A 944 -0.38 -6.08 -0.50
N ASN A 945 -1.28 -5.62 0.40
CA ASN A 945 -2.66 -5.30 0.02
C ASN A 945 -2.69 -4.19 -1.05
N TYR A 946 -1.90 -3.12 -0.88
CA TYR A 946 -1.77 -2.07 -1.91
C TYR A 946 -1.22 -2.60 -3.25
N ALA A 947 -0.28 -3.55 -3.21
CA ALA A 947 0.25 -4.18 -4.43
C ALA A 947 -0.80 -5.06 -5.13
N LEU A 948 -1.59 -5.84 -4.38
CA LEU A 948 -2.71 -6.62 -4.90
C LEU A 948 -3.79 -5.71 -5.50
N ASP A 949 -4.21 -4.67 -4.76
CA ASP A 949 -5.12 -3.62 -5.22
C ASP A 949 -4.63 -2.97 -6.52
N ARG A 950 -3.33 -2.66 -6.60
CA ARG A 950 -2.71 -2.04 -7.77
C ARG A 950 -2.69 -3.00 -8.95
N ILE A 951 -2.41 -4.28 -8.73
CA ILE A 951 -2.47 -5.32 -9.76
C ILE A 951 -3.90 -5.47 -10.29
N GLU A 952 -4.92 -5.54 -9.41
CA GLU A 952 -6.32 -5.63 -9.83
C GLU A 952 -6.80 -4.36 -10.54
N LYS A 953 -6.41 -3.17 -10.05
CA LYS A 953 -6.71 -1.89 -10.72
C LYS A 953 -5.98 -1.78 -12.06
N ASN A 954 -4.76 -2.28 -12.19
CA ASN A 954 -4.04 -2.33 -13.46
C ASN A 954 -4.71 -3.31 -14.43
N HIS A 955 -5.10 -4.50 -13.97
CA HIS A 955 -5.80 -5.49 -14.80
C HIS A 955 -7.17 -4.99 -15.25
N LYS A 956 -7.97 -4.38 -14.35
CA LYS A 956 -9.24 -3.72 -14.72
C LYS A 956 -9.03 -2.58 -15.70
N LYS A 957 -8.05 -1.70 -15.47
CA LYS A 957 -7.70 -0.64 -16.43
C LYS A 957 -7.26 -1.21 -17.78
N PHE A 958 -6.48 -2.29 -17.78
CA PHE A 958 -6.05 -2.97 -18.99
C PHE A 958 -7.26 -3.52 -19.76
N LEU A 959 -8.20 -4.20 -19.09
CA LEU A 959 -9.46 -4.64 -19.68
C LEU A 959 -10.30 -3.46 -20.20
N ASP A 960 -10.47 -2.40 -19.40
CA ASP A 960 -11.19 -1.18 -19.83
C ASP A 960 -10.53 -0.54 -21.06
N THR A 961 -9.20 -0.50 -21.13
CA THR A 961 -8.47 0.02 -22.29
C THR A 961 -8.57 -0.91 -23.48
N GLU A 962 -8.50 -2.23 -23.29
CA GLU A 962 -8.63 -3.22 -24.35
C GLU A 962 -10.04 -3.27 -24.92
N GLU A 963 -11.08 -3.15 -24.08
CA GLU A 963 -12.48 -3.04 -24.50
C GLU A 963 -12.76 -1.71 -25.20
N LYS A 964 -12.30 -0.57 -24.64
CA LYS A 964 -12.41 0.73 -25.31
C LYS A 964 -11.63 0.74 -26.62
N GLU A 965 -10.45 0.15 -26.67
CA GLU A 965 -9.71 -0.04 -27.90
C GLU A 965 -10.45 -0.98 -28.85
N LYS A 966 -11.05 -2.08 -28.41
CA LYS A 966 -11.80 -3.01 -29.27
C LYS A 966 -13.06 -2.35 -29.86
N VAL A 967 -13.80 -1.59 -29.05
CA VAL A 967 -14.92 -0.76 -29.50
C VAL A 967 -14.42 0.34 -30.43
N ASN A 968 -13.31 1.01 -30.10
CA ASN A 968 -12.72 2.03 -30.96
C ASN A 968 -12.19 1.44 -32.26
N TYR A 969 -11.55 0.25 -32.28
CA TYR A 969 -11.09 -0.40 -33.50
C TYR A 969 -12.25 -0.96 -34.32
N SER A 970 -13.33 -1.43 -33.69
CA SER A 970 -14.56 -1.78 -34.38
C SER A 970 -15.21 -0.55 -35.00
N LYS A 971 -15.24 0.58 -34.28
CA LYS A 971 -15.73 1.87 -34.78
C LYS A 971 -14.79 2.50 -35.80
N THR A 972 -13.46 2.39 -35.70
CA THR A 972 -12.57 2.89 -36.73
C THR A 972 -12.62 2.00 -37.95
N TYR A 973 -12.76 0.67 -37.81
CA TYR A 973 -12.97 -0.20 -38.96
C TYR A 973 -14.30 0.09 -39.66
N LEU A 974 -15.42 0.19 -38.92
CA LEU A 974 -16.71 0.59 -39.46
C LEU A 974 -16.63 2.00 -40.06
N ASN A 975 -16.17 3.00 -39.30
CA ASN A 975 -16.03 4.36 -39.80
C ASN A 975 -14.99 4.49 -40.92
N GLU A 976 -13.95 3.65 -41.04
CA GLU A 976 -13.00 3.66 -42.15
C GLU A 976 -13.60 3.01 -43.39
N THR A 977 -14.34 1.91 -43.25
CA THR A 977 -15.07 1.32 -44.39
C THR A 977 -16.19 2.24 -44.86
N GLU A 978 -17.02 2.75 -43.95
CA GLU A 978 -18.03 3.78 -44.21
C GLU A 978 -17.38 5.03 -44.79
N ARG A 979 -16.32 5.59 -44.18
CA ARG A 979 -15.61 6.78 -44.70
C ARG A 979 -14.94 6.51 -46.04
N ASN A 980 -14.39 5.34 -46.31
CA ASN A 980 -13.80 5.04 -47.62
C ASN A 980 -14.89 4.97 -48.67
N ASN A 981 -16.06 4.39 -48.35
CA ASN A 981 -17.23 4.41 -49.22
C ASN A 981 -17.79 5.84 -49.41
N ASP A 982 -17.87 6.62 -48.32
CA ASP A 982 -18.26 8.03 -48.30
C ASP A 982 -17.22 8.93 -48.98
N LEU A 983 -15.95 8.56 -49.03
CA LEU A 983 -14.88 9.26 -49.74
C LEU A 983 -14.87 8.88 -51.22
N ILE A 984 -15.26 7.67 -51.59
CA ILE A 984 -15.57 7.32 -52.98
C ILE A 984 -16.77 8.15 -53.46
N LEU A 985 -17.75 8.40 -52.59
CA LEU A 985 -18.92 9.26 -52.89
C LEU A 985 -18.57 10.76 -52.85
N LYS A 986 -17.79 11.22 -51.87
CA LYS A 986 -17.41 12.62 -51.67
C LYS A 986 -16.29 13.06 -52.60
N ALA A 987 -15.33 12.21 -52.99
CA ALA A 987 -14.32 12.58 -53.98
C ALA A 987 -14.95 12.82 -55.36
N LYS A 988 -16.08 12.17 -55.67
CA LYS A 988 -16.91 12.50 -56.84
C LYS A 988 -17.48 13.92 -56.71
N ASN A 989 -18.12 14.24 -55.57
CA ASN A 989 -18.80 15.54 -55.37
C ASN A 989 -17.85 16.72 -55.02
N SER A 990 -16.70 16.46 -54.40
CA SER A 990 -15.74 17.49 -53.95
C SER A 990 -14.78 17.89 -55.06
N MET A 991 -14.55 17.04 -56.06
CA MET A 991 -13.86 17.40 -57.29
C MET A 991 -14.59 18.57 -57.98
N GLU A 992 -15.92 18.54 -58.01
CA GLU A 992 -16.77 19.60 -58.56
C GLU A 992 -16.74 20.88 -57.70
N GLN A 993 -16.57 20.75 -56.38
CA GLN A 993 -16.52 21.87 -55.44
C GLN A 993 -15.13 22.54 -55.31
N SER A 994 -14.02 21.78 -55.35
CA SER A 994 -12.65 22.33 -55.23
C SER A 994 -12.25 23.18 -56.43
N ILE A 995 -12.69 22.80 -57.64
CA ILE A 995 -12.57 23.63 -58.86
C ILE A 995 -13.24 25.01 -58.68
N LYS A 996 -14.21 25.11 -57.74
CA LYS A 996 -14.94 26.32 -57.39
C LYS A 996 -14.22 27.17 -56.33
N ASN A 997 -13.55 26.55 -55.35
CA ASN A 997 -12.95 27.24 -54.19
C ASN A 997 -11.50 27.72 -54.39
N ASP A 998 -10.69 27.07 -55.23
CA ASP A 998 -9.34 27.59 -55.56
C ASP A 998 -9.42 28.95 -56.28
N ARG A 999 -10.58 29.31 -56.82
CA ARG A 999 -10.88 30.63 -57.40
C ARG A 999 -11.16 31.72 -56.37
N THR A 1000 -11.51 31.37 -55.13
CA THR A 1000 -11.81 32.35 -54.07
C THR A 1000 -10.61 32.67 -53.17
N SER A 1001 -9.75 31.68 -52.86
CA SER A 1001 -8.63 31.89 -51.92
C SER A 1001 -7.60 32.94 -52.36
N TYR A 1002 -7.44 33.14 -53.68
CA TYR A 1002 -6.59 34.19 -54.25
C TYR A 1002 -6.97 35.62 -53.79
N ARG A 1003 -8.25 35.84 -53.44
CA ARG A 1003 -8.75 37.17 -53.06
C ARG A 1003 -8.45 37.57 -51.61
N GLU A 1004 -8.06 36.64 -50.74
CA GLU A 1004 -7.81 36.92 -49.31
C GLU A 1004 -6.32 37.16 -48.99
N THR A 1005 -5.40 36.44 -49.64
CA THR A 1005 -3.95 36.59 -49.39
C THR A 1005 -3.43 37.99 -49.69
N TYR A 1006 -4.04 38.68 -50.67
CA TYR A 1006 -3.78 40.08 -51.00
C TYR A 1006 -4.04 41.06 -49.84
N ARG A 1007 -4.97 40.75 -48.92
CA ARG A 1007 -5.47 41.67 -47.90
C ARG A 1007 -4.65 41.66 -46.59
N ASN A 1008 -3.89 40.60 -46.34
CA ASN A 1008 -3.20 40.39 -45.05
C ASN A 1008 -1.78 40.97 -45.01
N THR A 1009 -1.12 41.11 -46.16
CA THR A 1009 0.23 41.73 -46.27
C THR A 1009 0.22 43.21 -45.91
N GLU A 1010 -0.90 43.90 -46.18
CA GLU A 1010 -1.11 45.32 -45.93
C GLU A 1010 -1.07 45.68 -44.42
N ILE A 1011 -1.61 44.80 -43.57
CA ILE A 1011 -1.74 45.03 -42.11
C ILE A 1011 -0.38 44.90 -41.38
N ALA A 1012 0.54 44.08 -41.90
CA ALA A 1012 1.82 43.79 -41.23
C ALA A 1012 2.81 44.98 -41.25
N ILE A 1013 2.69 45.88 -42.22
CA ILE A 1013 3.62 47.00 -42.41
C ILE A 1013 3.44 48.09 -41.33
N SER A 1014 2.22 48.25 -40.78
CA SER A 1014 1.88 49.34 -39.85
C SER A 1014 2.42 49.18 -38.42
N ASN A 1015 2.81 47.97 -37.99
CA ASN A 1015 3.09 47.69 -36.56
C ASN A 1015 4.56 47.88 -36.13
N ASN A 1016 5.47 48.25 -37.05
CA ASN A 1016 6.92 48.25 -36.78
C ASN A 1016 7.53 49.65 -36.55
N SER A 1017 6.75 50.73 -36.64
CA SER A 1017 7.19 52.10 -36.39
C SER A 1017 7.44 52.39 -34.89
N ASP A 1018 6.57 51.88 -34.03
CA ASP A 1018 6.34 52.45 -32.69
C ASP A 1018 7.37 52.02 -31.63
N LEU A 1019 8.12 50.95 -31.89
CA LEU A 1019 9.11 50.41 -30.97
C LEU A 1019 10.40 51.25 -30.89
N THR A 1020 10.72 51.99 -31.95
CA THR A 1020 12.03 52.63 -32.15
C THR A 1020 12.27 53.86 -31.27
N ASN A 1021 11.21 54.57 -30.88
CA ASN A 1021 11.33 55.85 -30.18
C ASN A 1021 11.67 55.74 -28.68
N LYS A 1022 11.53 54.56 -28.06
CA LYS A 1022 11.75 54.37 -26.61
C LYS A 1022 13.21 54.24 -26.17
N GLN A 1023 14.16 54.03 -27.08
CA GLN A 1023 15.55 53.69 -26.71
C GLN A 1023 16.54 54.86 -26.75
N ILE A 1024 16.21 55.99 -27.38
CA ILE A 1024 17.14 57.12 -27.58
C ILE A 1024 17.30 58.01 -26.33
N LEU A 1025 16.31 58.02 -25.43
CA LEU A 1025 16.28 58.91 -24.25
C LEU A 1025 17.30 58.54 -23.15
N LEU A 1026 17.83 57.32 -23.18
CA LEU A 1026 18.64 56.72 -22.10
C LEU A 1026 20.14 57.05 -22.12
N ILE A 1027 20.65 57.69 -23.17
CA ILE A 1027 22.10 57.92 -23.33
C ILE A 1027 22.52 59.35 -22.91
N SER A 1028 21.59 60.30 -22.96
CA SER A 1028 21.84 61.72 -22.60
C SER A 1028 22.04 61.98 -21.11
N GLU A 1029 21.58 61.09 -20.22
CA GLU A 1029 21.69 61.29 -18.77
C GLU A 1029 23.10 61.01 -18.23
N ASN A 1030 23.93 60.24 -18.94
CA ASN A 1030 25.25 59.81 -18.46
C ASN A 1030 26.32 60.92 -18.46
N LEU A 1031 26.27 61.89 -19.37
CA LEU A 1031 27.37 62.87 -19.56
C LEU A 1031 27.48 63.87 -18.41
N ARG A 1032 26.32 64.30 -17.87
CA ARG A 1032 26.25 65.13 -16.66
C ARG A 1032 26.91 64.44 -15.45
N GLY A 1033 26.89 63.11 -15.41
CA GLY A 1033 27.44 62.31 -14.32
C GLY A 1033 28.94 62.49 -14.10
N VAL A 1034 29.73 62.68 -15.17
CA VAL A 1034 31.19 62.53 -15.12
C VAL A 1034 31.93 63.87 -14.95
N LYS A 1035 31.39 65.01 -15.41
CA LYS A 1035 31.95 66.32 -15.02
C LYS A 1035 31.88 66.50 -13.50
N ASP A 1036 30.74 66.11 -12.93
CA ASP A 1036 30.55 66.03 -11.50
C ASP A 1036 31.59 65.08 -10.86
N ASP A 1037 32.10 64.04 -11.55
CA ASP A 1037 33.05 63.06 -10.98
C ASP A 1037 34.45 63.60 -10.66
N PHE A 1038 34.97 64.59 -11.39
CA PHE A 1038 36.26 65.20 -11.03
C PHE A 1038 36.12 66.38 -10.06
N GLN A 1039 34.98 67.07 -10.05
CA GLN A 1039 34.69 68.04 -9.00
C GLN A 1039 34.41 67.31 -7.69
N LYS A 1040 33.73 66.14 -7.76
CA LYS A 1040 33.79 65.09 -6.75
C LYS A 1040 35.24 64.75 -6.42
N GLU A 1041 36.17 64.49 -7.35
CA GLU A 1041 37.48 63.88 -6.99
C GLU A 1041 38.40 64.70 -6.07
N HIS A 1042 38.36 66.04 -6.04
CA HIS A 1042 39.00 66.81 -4.95
C HIS A 1042 38.04 67.37 -3.92
N LEU A 1043 36.73 67.51 -4.18
CA LEU A 1043 35.82 67.43 -3.05
C LEU A 1043 36.07 66.14 -2.23
N VAL A 1044 36.64 65.09 -2.83
CA VAL A 1044 37.12 63.80 -2.27
C VAL A 1044 38.60 63.82 -1.84
N ARG A 1045 39.35 64.91 -2.02
CA ARG A 1045 40.75 65.10 -1.55
C ARG A 1045 40.90 66.20 -0.49
N LEU A 1046 40.20 67.32 -0.64
CA LEU A 1046 39.70 68.08 0.51
C LEU A 1046 38.91 67.15 1.41
N ALA A 1047 37.82 66.50 0.98
CA ALA A 1047 37.29 65.35 1.73
C ALA A 1047 38.11 64.05 1.49
N LYS A 1048 39.45 64.16 1.59
CA LYS A 1048 40.38 63.16 2.15
C LYS A 1048 41.09 63.70 3.40
N ILE A 1049 41.36 65.01 3.47
CA ILE A 1049 41.92 65.71 4.65
C ILE A 1049 40.84 66.30 5.58
N GLU A 1050 39.87 67.01 5.05
CA GLU A 1050 38.55 67.17 5.66
C GLU A 1050 37.87 65.82 5.87
N LYS A 1051 38.26 64.74 5.18
CA LYS A 1051 37.89 63.35 5.54
C LYS A 1051 38.98 62.62 6.34
N ASN A 1052 39.94 63.35 6.91
CA ASN A 1052 40.85 62.89 7.98
C ASN A 1052 40.62 63.69 9.28
N LYS A 1053 40.17 64.96 9.24
CA LYS A 1053 39.26 65.51 10.27
C LYS A 1053 37.97 64.72 10.25
N LYS A 1054 37.15 64.72 9.20
CA LYS A 1054 36.03 63.76 9.04
C LYS A 1054 36.48 62.31 8.69
N LYS A 1055 37.72 61.93 9.04
CA LYS A 1055 37.96 60.62 9.68
C LYS A 1055 37.96 60.88 11.18
N ASN A 1056 39.02 61.42 11.78
CA ASN A 1056 39.27 61.43 13.22
C ASN A 1056 38.23 62.19 14.08
N GLU A 1057 37.84 63.40 13.70
CA GLU A 1057 36.66 64.10 14.23
C GLU A 1057 35.37 63.41 13.89
N LEU A 1058 35.22 62.74 12.75
CA LEU A 1058 34.05 61.88 12.49
C LEU A 1058 34.26 60.49 13.09
N GLU A 1059 35.38 60.17 13.72
CA GLU A 1059 35.66 58.92 14.42
C GLU A 1059 35.54 59.17 15.90
N PHE A 1060 35.68 60.41 16.38
CA PHE A 1060 35.34 60.82 17.73
C PHE A 1060 33.95 61.50 17.77
N LYS A 1061 33.51 62.30 16.79
CA LYS A 1061 32.09 62.65 16.57
C LYS A 1061 31.31 61.45 16.07
N ASP A 1062 31.81 60.48 15.30
CA ASP A 1062 31.12 59.17 15.20
C ASP A 1062 31.50 58.19 16.29
N ASN A 1063 32.54 58.25 17.13
CA ASN A 1063 32.51 57.42 18.34
C ASN A 1063 31.54 58.01 19.36
N ILE A 1064 31.39 59.33 19.48
CA ILE A 1064 30.34 59.95 20.29
C ILE A 1064 28.98 59.77 19.61
N ASN A 1065 28.83 59.99 18.30
CA ASN A 1065 27.57 59.78 17.60
C ASN A 1065 27.28 58.31 17.38
N ILE A 1066 28.22 57.38 17.29
CA ILE A 1066 27.96 55.92 17.30
C ILE A 1066 27.73 55.49 18.73
N LYS A 1067 28.37 56.01 19.77
CA LYS A 1067 28.06 55.62 21.16
C LYS A 1067 26.76 56.27 21.67
N THR A 1068 26.38 57.47 21.22
CA THR A 1068 25.06 58.10 21.47
C THR A 1068 23.98 57.63 20.49
N LYS A 1069 24.29 57.40 19.20
CA LYS A 1069 23.38 56.62 18.34
C LYS A 1069 23.28 55.21 18.88
N GLU A 1070 24.30 54.57 19.43
CA GLU A 1070 24.22 53.27 20.12
C GLU A 1070 23.54 53.38 21.47
N LEU A 1071 23.48 54.54 22.13
CA LEU A 1071 22.60 54.76 23.28
C LEU A 1071 21.14 54.76 22.78
N ASN A 1072 20.83 55.66 21.84
CA ASN A 1072 19.53 55.81 21.17
C ASN A 1072 19.13 54.55 20.34
N VAL A 1073 20.09 53.70 20.00
CA VAL A 1073 19.96 52.43 19.27
C VAL A 1073 20.11 51.26 20.22
N VAL A 1074 20.57 51.40 21.46
CA VAL A 1074 20.30 50.45 22.53
C VAL A 1074 18.83 50.59 22.90
N ASP A 1075 18.26 51.80 22.94
CA ASP A 1075 16.81 51.97 23.05
C ASP A 1075 16.07 51.38 21.84
N LYS A 1076 16.53 51.63 20.59
CA LYS A 1076 15.90 50.99 19.42
C LYS A 1076 16.16 49.49 19.33
N LYS A 1077 17.33 48.97 19.74
CA LYS A 1077 17.67 47.54 19.78
C LYS A 1077 16.95 46.84 20.91
N ASN A 1078 16.71 47.50 22.05
CA ASN A 1078 15.83 47.04 23.11
C ASN A 1078 14.42 46.96 22.56
N ASN A 1079 13.87 48.06 22.03
CA ASN A 1079 12.56 48.06 21.37
C ASN A 1079 12.45 47.01 20.25
N ILE A 1080 13.52 46.71 19.51
CA ILE A 1080 13.57 45.61 18.52
C ILE A 1080 13.66 44.23 19.20
N LYS A 1081 14.50 44.01 20.23
CA LYS A 1081 14.59 42.76 21.00
C LYS A 1081 13.24 42.45 21.67
N THR A 1082 12.70 43.42 22.40
CA THR A 1082 11.39 43.44 23.04
C THR A 1082 10.28 43.21 22.02
N LYS A 1083 10.28 43.89 20.87
CA LYS A 1083 9.34 43.61 19.77
C LYS A 1083 9.53 42.21 19.20
N VAL A 1084 10.75 41.68 19.07
CA VAL A 1084 11.03 40.30 18.63
C VAL A 1084 10.54 39.29 19.67
N ILE A 1085 10.67 39.57 20.97
CA ILE A 1085 10.13 38.75 22.06
C ILE A 1085 8.58 38.77 21.99
N PHE A 1086 7.95 39.93 21.83
CA PHE A 1086 6.51 40.06 21.64
C PHE A 1086 6.01 39.41 20.33
N ASP A 1087 6.74 39.54 19.22
CA ASP A 1087 6.37 38.96 17.92
C ASP A 1087 6.61 37.44 17.90
N ARG A 1088 7.62 36.95 18.61
CA ARG A 1088 7.83 35.51 18.87
C ARG A 1088 6.69 34.96 19.72
N TYR A 1089 6.38 35.60 20.86
CA TYR A 1089 5.22 35.27 21.69
C TYR A 1089 3.91 35.29 20.89
N LYS A 1090 3.66 36.30 20.05
CA LYS A 1090 2.48 36.37 19.17
C LYS A 1090 2.46 35.23 18.17
N LYS A 1091 3.56 34.95 17.46
CA LYS A 1091 3.67 33.85 16.49
C LYS A 1091 3.47 32.48 17.14
N ASP A 1092 4.06 32.24 18.31
CA ASP A 1092 3.94 30.96 19.02
C ASP A 1092 2.55 30.81 19.68
N LYS A 1093 1.96 31.90 20.18
CA LYS A 1093 0.54 31.94 20.60
C LYS A 1093 -0.40 31.66 19.44
N GLU A 1094 -0.23 32.32 18.30
CA GLU A 1094 -1.02 32.06 17.08
C GLU A 1094 -0.85 30.63 16.59
N ARG A 1095 0.39 30.10 16.61
CA ARG A 1095 0.69 28.72 16.23
C ARG A 1095 -0.02 27.73 17.16
N ASN A 1096 -0.02 27.99 18.46
CA ASN A 1096 -0.72 27.15 19.43
C ASN A 1096 -2.24 27.23 19.28
N LEU A 1097 -2.81 28.41 19.02
CA LEU A 1097 -4.24 28.58 18.74
C LEU A 1097 -4.65 27.91 17.41
N LYS A 1098 -3.84 28.05 16.35
CA LYS A 1098 -4.04 27.34 15.06
C LYS A 1098 -3.91 25.82 15.24
N ALA A 1099 -2.95 25.34 16.04
CA ALA A 1099 -2.81 23.92 16.36
C ALA A 1099 -3.98 23.39 17.20
N MET A 1100 -4.52 24.20 18.12
CA MET A 1100 -5.73 23.88 18.89
C MET A 1100 -6.95 23.77 17.98
N GLN A 1101 -7.15 24.72 17.05
CA GLN A 1101 -8.20 24.68 16.03
C GLN A 1101 -8.09 23.42 15.16
N LEU A 1102 -6.92 23.16 14.56
CA LEU A 1102 -6.68 21.97 13.74
C LEU A 1102 -6.91 20.65 14.50
N LYS A 1103 -6.54 20.58 15.78
CA LYS A 1103 -6.86 19.41 16.65
C LYS A 1103 -8.37 19.32 16.92
N SER A 1104 -9.04 20.43 17.22
CA SER A 1104 -10.50 20.48 17.45
C SER A 1104 -11.29 20.04 16.23
N ASP A 1105 -10.91 20.53 15.05
CA ASP A 1105 -11.54 20.21 13.77
C ASP A 1105 -11.36 18.72 13.46
N LYS A 1106 -10.12 18.19 13.63
CA LYS A 1106 -9.82 16.77 13.52
C LYS A 1106 -10.70 15.90 14.44
N TYR A 1107 -10.89 16.27 15.71
CA TYR A 1107 -11.79 15.52 16.60
C TYR A 1107 -13.26 15.66 16.18
N SER A 1108 -13.68 16.81 15.64
CA SER A 1108 -15.02 16.99 15.10
C SER A 1108 -15.28 16.12 13.87
N ASP A 1109 -14.29 15.97 12.98
CA ASP A 1109 -14.39 15.13 11.78
C ASP A 1109 -14.30 13.65 12.12
N LEU A 1110 -13.52 13.26 13.14
CA LEU A 1110 -13.57 11.91 13.70
C LEU A 1110 -14.97 11.57 14.23
N ILE A 1111 -15.61 12.48 14.96
CA ILE A 1111 -16.99 12.29 15.44
C ILE A 1111 -17.98 12.20 14.27
N LYS A 1112 -17.86 13.04 13.22
CA LYS A 1112 -18.68 12.92 12.00
C LYS A 1112 -18.48 11.58 11.28
N ASN A 1113 -17.24 11.10 11.19
CA ASN A 1113 -16.89 9.84 10.54
C ASN A 1113 -17.38 8.61 11.32
N ILE A 1114 -17.36 8.64 12.66
CA ILE A 1114 -17.97 7.57 13.48
C ILE A 1114 -19.49 7.54 13.27
N ASN A 1115 -20.14 8.71 13.22
CA ASN A 1115 -21.58 8.81 12.93
C ASN A 1115 -21.97 8.37 11.51
N SER A 1116 -21.12 8.61 10.50
CA SER A 1116 -21.38 8.12 9.14
C SER A 1116 -21.14 6.60 9.02
N ASN A 1117 -20.13 6.06 9.72
CA ASN A 1117 -19.94 4.61 9.83
C ASN A 1117 -21.15 3.92 10.47
N LYS A 1118 -21.72 4.49 11.54
CA LYS A 1118 -22.94 3.99 12.19
C LYS A 1118 -24.09 3.76 11.18
N ARG A 1119 -24.34 4.76 10.31
CA ARG A 1119 -25.33 4.66 9.21
C ARG A 1119 -24.95 3.67 8.12
N ASN A 1120 -23.66 3.56 7.80
CA ASN A 1120 -23.18 2.60 6.79
C ASN A 1120 -23.33 1.15 7.27
N ASP A 1121 -23.13 0.88 8.57
CA ASP A 1121 -23.28 -0.44 9.15
C ASP A 1121 -24.77 -0.86 9.25
N GLU A 1122 -25.68 0.08 9.56
CA GLU A 1122 -27.13 -0.11 9.40
C GLU A 1122 -27.55 -0.46 7.96
N LEU A 1123 -26.91 0.16 6.96
CA LEU A 1123 -27.17 -0.12 5.55
C LEU A 1123 -26.65 -1.50 5.13
N LYS A 1124 -25.45 -1.89 5.57
CA LYS A 1124 -24.89 -3.24 5.34
C LYS A 1124 -25.84 -4.31 5.88
N LEU A 1125 -26.33 -4.14 7.11
CA LEU A 1125 -27.28 -5.06 7.74
C LEU A 1125 -28.54 -5.28 6.88
N LYS A 1126 -29.11 -4.19 6.37
CA LYS A 1126 -30.29 -4.25 5.48
C LYS A 1126 -29.98 -4.93 4.14
N THR A 1127 -28.75 -4.84 3.63
CA THR A 1127 -28.36 -5.56 2.41
C THR A 1127 -28.09 -7.04 2.64
N GLU A 1128 -27.49 -7.40 3.77
CA GLU A 1128 -27.20 -8.79 4.15
C GLU A 1128 -28.49 -9.58 4.39
N LEU A 1129 -29.43 -9.01 5.17
CA LEU A 1129 -30.76 -9.58 5.36
C LEU A 1129 -31.50 -9.83 4.04
N ARG A 1130 -31.46 -8.87 3.10
CA ARG A 1130 -32.09 -8.99 1.78
C ARG A 1130 -31.46 -10.05 0.88
N LEU A 1131 -30.21 -10.43 1.10
CA LEU A 1131 -29.54 -11.51 0.37
C LEU A 1131 -29.96 -12.86 0.94
N GLU A 1132 -30.03 -13.00 2.26
CA GLU A 1132 -30.47 -14.25 2.90
C GLU A 1132 -31.97 -14.51 2.77
N GLU A 1133 -32.81 -13.48 2.79
CA GLU A 1133 -34.24 -13.59 2.45
C GLU A 1133 -34.42 -14.19 1.03
N LYS A 1134 -33.66 -13.70 0.05
CA LYS A 1134 -33.66 -14.24 -1.32
C LYS A 1134 -33.10 -15.66 -1.42
N SER A 1135 -32.05 -15.97 -0.66
CA SER A 1135 -31.45 -17.30 -0.55
C SER A 1135 -32.48 -18.32 -0.05
N ASN A 1136 -33.19 -17.97 1.04
CA ASN A 1136 -34.25 -18.80 1.61
C ASN A 1136 -35.42 -19.00 0.64
N ASP A 1137 -35.90 -17.94 -0.02
CA ASP A 1137 -36.94 -18.04 -1.07
C ASP A 1137 -36.54 -18.98 -2.21
N GLN A 1138 -35.28 -18.91 -2.66
CA GLN A 1138 -34.77 -19.79 -3.71
C GLN A 1138 -34.65 -21.25 -3.21
N ASN A 1139 -34.20 -21.47 -1.97
CA ASN A 1139 -34.16 -22.80 -1.36
C ASN A 1139 -35.56 -23.41 -1.21
N ASN A 1140 -36.55 -22.61 -0.81
CA ASN A 1140 -37.94 -23.05 -0.70
C ASN A 1140 -38.54 -23.42 -2.07
N ARG A 1141 -38.28 -22.62 -3.12
CA ARG A 1141 -38.65 -22.99 -4.51
C ARG A 1141 -37.96 -24.26 -4.98
N ASN A 1142 -36.68 -24.46 -4.64
CA ASN A 1142 -35.94 -25.68 -4.97
C ASN A 1142 -36.52 -26.92 -4.27
N ILE A 1143 -36.99 -26.78 -3.03
CA ILE A 1143 -37.72 -27.84 -2.30
C ILE A 1143 -39.03 -28.16 -3.03
N ASP A 1144 -39.83 -27.16 -3.39
CA ASP A 1144 -41.10 -27.34 -4.08
C ASP A 1144 -40.93 -28.00 -5.48
N ILE A 1145 -39.84 -27.68 -6.19
CA ILE A 1145 -39.45 -28.36 -7.45
C ILE A 1145 -39.06 -29.83 -7.20
N LYS A 1146 -38.28 -30.12 -6.15
CA LYS A 1146 -37.89 -31.49 -5.79
C LYS A 1146 -39.09 -32.37 -5.46
N ILE A 1147 -40.08 -31.85 -4.73
CA ILE A 1147 -41.35 -32.54 -4.43
C ILE A 1147 -42.06 -32.95 -5.72
N ASN A 1148 -42.31 -31.99 -6.62
CA ASN A 1148 -42.98 -32.26 -7.91
C ASN A 1148 -42.19 -33.25 -8.79
N THR A 1149 -40.85 -33.15 -8.78
CA THR A 1149 -39.98 -34.08 -9.52
C THR A 1149 -40.11 -35.50 -8.96
N TYR A 1150 -40.07 -35.64 -7.63
CA TYR A 1150 -40.21 -36.91 -6.92
C TYR A 1150 -41.55 -37.59 -7.21
N TYR A 1151 -42.67 -36.86 -7.20
CA TYR A 1151 -43.98 -37.40 -7.62
C TYR A 1151 -43.90 -38.05 -9.02
N SER A 1152 -43.26 -37.37 -9.97
CA SER A 1152 -43.16 -37.84 -11.35
C SER A 1152 -42.27 -39.09 -11.50
N THR A 1153 -41.18 -39.18 -10.72
CA THR A 1153 -40.26 -40.34 -10.74
C THR A 1153 -40.88 -41.53 -10.04
N THR A 1154 -41.41 -41.36 -8.83
CA THR A 1154 -42.04 -42.45 -8.07
C THR A 1154 -43.25 -43.01 -8.81
N LYS A 1155 -44.06 -42.17 -9.50
CA LYS A 1155 -45.16 -42.65 -10.34
C LYS A 1155 -44.68 -43.54 -11.50
N LYS A 1156 -43.55 -43.18 -12.14
CA LYS A 1156 -42.92 -43.99 -13.21
C LYS A 1156 -42.33 -45.30 -12.68
N GLU A 1157 -41.76 -45.30 -11.49
CA GLU A 1157 -41.18 -46.49 -10.85
C GLU A 1157 -42.27 -47.49 -10.43
N GLN A 1158 -43.31 -47.01 -9.74
CA GLN A 1158 -44.44 -47.83 -9.34
C GLN A 1158 -45.19 -48.39 -10.57
N ALA A 1159 -45.33 -47.61 -11.66
CA ALA A 1159 -45.86 -48.13 -12.93
C ALA A 1159 -45.00 -49.24 -13.58
N LYS A 1160 -43.66 -49.27 -13.34
CA LYS A 1160 -42.81 -50.40 -13.74
C LYS A 1160 -43.01 -51.62 -12.84
N ILE A 1161 -43.30 -51.42 -11.56
CA ILE A 1161 -43.59 -52.49 -10.59
C ILE A 1161 -44.91 -53.18 -10.96
N ILE A 1162 -46.01 -52.41 -11.15
CA ILE A 1162 -47.29 -52.94 -11.66
C ILE A 1162 -47.07 -53.81 -12.89
N LYS A 1163 -46.37 -53.32 -13.92
CA LYS A 1163 -46.13 -54.06 -15.17
C LYS A 1163 -45.36 -55.37 -14.96
N LYS A 1164 -44.50 -55.46 -13.94
CA LYS A 1164 -43.84 -56.72 -13.55
C LYS A 1164 -44.82 -57.66 -12.86
N GLU A 1165 -45.55 -57.18 -11.85
CA GLU A 1165 -46.50 -57.95 -11.04
C GLU A 1165 -47.66 -58.50 -11.92
N GLN A 1166 -48.23 -57.67 -12.81
CA GLN A 1166 -49.21 -58.07 -13.82
C GLN A 1166 -48.64 -59.13 -14.80
N LYS A 1167 -47.38 -59.01 -15.22
CA LYS A 1167 -46.75 -60.01 -16.10
C LYS A 1167 -46.52 -61.36 -15.40
N THR A 1168 -46.14 -61.35 -14.12
CA THR A 1168 -46.05 -62.58 -13.32
C THR A 1168 -47.40 -63.23 -13.09
N LEU A 1169 -48.45 -62.42 -12.82
CA LEU A 1169 -49.82 -62.91 -12.67
C LEU A 1169 -50.35 -63.52 -13.98
N LEU A 1170 -50.14 -62.85 -15.13
CA LEU A 1170 -50.50 -63.36 -16.45
C LEU A 1170 -49.81 -64.69 -16.79
N ASN A 1171 -48.53 -64.84 -16.41
CA ASN A 1171 -47.81 -66.09 -16.58
C ASN A 1171 -48.38 -67.21 -15.70
N SER A 1172 -48.71 -66.91 -14.43
CA SER A 1172 -49.36 -67.85 -13.49
C SER A 1172 -50.73 -68.31 -14.02
N TYR A 1173 -51.56 -67.37 -14.50
CA TYR A 1173 -52.85 -67.66 -15.10
C TYR A 1173 -52.73 -68.54 -16.37
N LYS A 1174 -51.81 -68.20 -17.28
CA LYS A 1174 -51.52 -69.02 -18.47
C LYS A 1174 -51.05 -70.43 -18.12
N PHE A 1175 -50.23 -70.58 -17.08
CA PHE A 1175 -49.79 -71.88 -16.59
C PHE A 1175 -50.98 -72.70 -16.08
N LYS A 1176 -51.80 -72.15 -15.18
CA LYS A 1176 -52.98 -72.83 -14.63
C LYS A 1176 -54.02 -73.20 -15.70
N ILE A 1177 -54.23 -72.38 -16.74
CA ILE A 1177 -55.11 -72.76 -17.86
C ILE A 1177 -54.51 -73.94 -18.65
N LYS A 1178 -53.18 -73.98 -18.82
CA LYS A 1178 -52.51 -75.04 -19.58
C LYS A 1178 -52.64 -76.41 -18.91
N GLU A 1179 -52.68 -76.45 -17.57
CA GLU A 1179 -52.96 -77.68 -16.79
C GLU A 1179 -54.43 -78.14 -16.85
N LEU A 1180 -55.36 -77.27 -17.27
CA LEU A 1180 -56.81 -77.54 -17.28
C LEU A 1180 -57.36 -77.92 -18.67
N LYS A 1181 -56.52 -77.89 -19.70
CA LYS A 1181 -56.84 -78.30 -21.08
C LYS A 1181 -56.40 -79.74 -21.34
#